data_AF-W7L888-F1
#
_entry.id   AF-W7L888-F1
#
_cell.length_a   1.000
_cell.length_b   1.000
_cell.length_c   1.000
_cell.angle_alpha   90.00
_cell.angle_beta   90.00
_cell.angle_gamma   90.00
#
_symmetry.space_group_name_H-M   'P 1'
#
loop_
_entity.id
_entity.type
_entity.pdbx_description
1 polymer ?
#
loop_
_entity_poly.entity_id
_entity_poly.type
_entity_poly.pdbx_seq_one_letter_code
_entity_poly.pdbx_strand_id
1 'polypeptide(L)'
;MGLDGFVLNVGYPKLDWVPETLSHLYGYADDLISKGGSFKLALSLDLYATGAWCYDKKLGNDCGGPKEYETVLKGFLGRDSYLRYGPNNFPFITSFSTGNQTDKDFIEWKKSFANEMFFVPGIDDTPGFWESHPAWWQYWGDIIDGASVWESAWPQVHGTNEGDISKDIKVMGPLQKKSKVFMMPISMLQYKNAYGANLYRRGEMNVVKRMENILSMGSQPDIIQLLTWNDGPESHHFGNLWPEQNTDAQPNQYASPDGSDHTALQSLYSAFIHAWKNGGSMVPAFSKRDEAIPQGALWHKSIFQTTTCPGGDSSVKYFQEPNGTDAGQDALHWALVVPAQAAGFTVNVMSNGKSISSKVLQAGLNYDTVEDGIEEGTQRLVIKNGDTIVGGTDRGRCLARECHDGIYNFNPVIMPVKAVFDNSDCWQVEGEPILDWTGEKVMGTTLGPRDADPSHNHDSAHNSIPFDTFKGCSKSQKEDIVQAWRDIVVILAKIPAFKPGGLLEQRNFGADIAERTSDVSFINGVFANLRKLTTTARAGRTIRASCEDISQRGFAVQSRCSSIKGAAGTIGGYAFDDADGSPGGTIVFCGGFFAPGQEHLAAVQRELDADRTKQKDSIFMTGKFRLMIHELVHLPSVSNNIIGSGKESDVVIKDQYIGADQQTNSNRVYMPEMVEKLARMRTRRYLTPFNADTYAWYTVESFFTAIYGQPPNGELTGRDDEDPTTTSSAAPEPQPTEQPTTYDCKGSGICSLSTFQVKYCDHAINSLIRNDDKNYGDGKALSGNCWGDLTGNGCGVFVTGKGCVMSGNEMWWKYQDLRDDNKGGCSKCGSVHYGDGCRFTVNYQTNCDNR
;
A
#
# COMPACT_ATOMS: atom_id res chain seq x y z
N MET A 1 -1.38 -5.32 -22.06
CA MET A 1 -0.11 -4.58 -22.25
C MET A 1 0.91 -5.37 -23.06
N GLY A 2 1.09 -6.67 -22.82
CA GLY A 2 2.04 -7.48 -23.61
C GLY A 2 3.48 -7.47 -23.11
N LEU A 3 3.72 -6.98 -21.88
CA LEU A 3 5.02 -7.05 -21.21
C LEU A 3 5.44 -8.51 -20.97
N ASP A 4 6.72 -8.81 -21.17
CA ASP A 4 7.28 -10.15 -20.89
C ASP A 4 7.62 -10.35 -19.41
N GLY A 5 7.85 -9.26 -18.68
CA GLY A 5 8.29 -9.33 -17.30
C GLY A 5 8.67 -7.99 -16.70
N PHE A 6 9.15 -8.02 -15.46
CA PHE A 6 9.76 -6.86 -14.79
C PHE A 6 11.21 -7.10 -14.45
N VAL A 7 12.00 -6.04 -14.60
CA VAL A 7 13.33 -5.92 -14.01
C VAL A 7 13.15 -5.18 -12.68
N LEU A 8 13.37 -5.87 -11.57
CA LEU A 8 13.18 -5.35 -10.22
C LEU A 8 14.46 -4.66 -9.75
N ASN A 9 14.43 -3.35 -9.56
CA ASN A 9 15.56 -2.62 -8.98
C ASN A 9 15.69 -2.92 -7.50
N VAL A 10 16.88 -3.34 -7.06
CA VAL A 10 17.17 -3.65 -5.66
C VAL A 10 18.23 -2.66 -5.18
N GLY A 11 17.84 -1.77 -4.27
CA GLY A 11 18.70 -0.72 -3.70
C GLY A 11 19.80 -1.25 -2.78
N TYR A 12 19.42 -1.87 -1.66
CA TYR A 12 20.37 -2.55 -0.77
C TYR A 12 19.84 -3.94 -0.41
N PRO A 13 20.56 -5.00 -0.80
CA PRO A 13 20.03 -6.36 -0.73
C PRO A 13 19.96 -6.95 0.67
N LYS A 14 20.62 -6.34 1.66
CA LYS A 14 20.72 -6.85 3.04
C LYS A 14 19.66 -6.30 4.01
N LEU A 15 18.73 -5.46 3.55
CA LEU A 15 17.60 -5.06 4.39
C LEU A 15 16.65 -6.24 4.60
N ASP A 16 16.21 -6.47 5.83
CA ASP A 16 15.41 -7.66 6.23
C ASP A 16 14.12 -7.81 5.42
N TRP A 17 13.52 -6.71 4.96
CA TRP A 17 12.29 -6.73 4.17
C TRP A 17 12.51 -7.05 2.68
N VAL A 18 13.74 -6.96 2.16
CA VAL A 18 14.03 -7.16 0.73
C VAL A 18 13.77 -8.62 0.32
N PRO A 19 14.31 -9.65 1.00
CA PRO A 19 14.01 -11.05 0.66
C PRO A 19 12.52 -11.39 0.79
N GLU A 20 11.82 -10.84 1.77
CA GLU A 20 10.37 -11.04 1.96
C GLU A 20 9.58 -10.44 0.78
N THR A 21 9.88 -9.19 0.42
CA THR A 21 9.23 -8.49 -0.70
C THR A 21 9.46 -9.22 -2.02
N LEU A 22 10.70 -9.64 -2.29
CA LEU A 22 11.01 -10.44 -3.48
C LEU A 22 10.28 -11.79 -3.45
N SER A 23 10.16 -12.44 -2.29
CA SER A 23 9.42 -13.69 -2.15
C SER A 23 7.94 -13.54 -2.50
N HIS A 24 7.30 -12.43 -2.14
CA HIS A 24 5.93 -12.13 -2.57
C HIS A 24 5.83 -11.93 -4.09
N LEU A 25 6.72 -11.14 -4.69
CA LEU A 25 6.72 -10.88 -6.13
C LEU A 25 6.97 -12.15 -6.96
N TYR A 26 8.03 -12.90 -6.63
CA TYR A 26 8.33 -14.17 -7.29
C TYR A 26 7.30 -15.24 -6.99
N GLY A 27 6.72 -15.28 -5.78
CA GLY A 27 5.63 -16.19 -5.45
C GLY A 27 4.40 -15.97 -6.33
N TYR A 28 4.02 -14.71 -6.57
CA TYR A 28 2.94 -14.39 -7.49
C TYR A 28 3.29 -14.73 -8.95
N ALA A 29 4.51 -14.43 -9.39
CA ALA A 29 4.95 -14.77 -10.74
C ALA A 29 5.01 -16.29 -10.99
N ASP A 30 5.43 -17.08 -10.00
CA ASP A 30 5.40 -18.54 -10.08
C ASP A 30 3.95 -19.09 -10.14
N ASP A 31 3.04 -18.50 -9.36
CA ASP A 31 1.61 -18.84 -9.44
C ASP A 31 1.06 -18.57 -10.84
N LEU A 32 1.39 -17.43 -11.45
CA LEU A 32 1.01 -17.14 -12.84
C LEU A 32 1.57 -18.18 -13.81
N ILE A 33 2.83 -18.60 -13.65
CA ILE A 33 3.44 -19.63 -14.51
C ILE A 33 2.77 -20.99 -14.32
N SER A 34 2.45 -21.38 -13.09
CA SER A 34 1.75 -22.63 -12.81
C SER A 34 0.38 -22.70 -13.50
N LYS A 35 -0.22 -21.53 -13.78
CA LYS A 35 -1.50 -21.36 -14.50
C LYS A 35 -1.32 -21.19 -16.01
N GLY A 36 -0.12 -21.41 -16.54
CA GLY A 36 0.20 -21.28 -17.97
C GLY A 36 0.61 -19.88 -18.42
N GLY A 37 0.85 -18.95 -17.48
CA GLY A 37 1.40 -17.63 -17.77
C GLY A 37 2.89 -17.67 -18.15
N SER A 38 3.35 -16.61 -18.80
CA SER A 38 4.75 -16.48 -19.26
C SER A 38 5.50 -15.28 -18.65
N PHE A 39 4.89 -14.57 -17.70
CA PHE A 39 5.46 -13.36 -17.11
C PHE A 39 6.68 -13.70 -16.24
N LYS A 40 7.80 -13.01 -16.47
CA LYS A 40 9.08 -13.26 -15.78
C LYS A 40 9.53 -12.09 -14.92
N LEU A 41 10.44 -12.36 -14.00
CA LEU A 41 11.10 -11.35 -13.18
C LEU A 41 12.62 -11.51 -13.30
N ALA A 42 13.33 -10.39 -13.34
CA ALA A 42 14.80 -10.33 -13.27
C ALA A 42 15.21 -9.32 -12.19
N LEU A 43 16.45 -9.39 -11.72
CA LEU A 43 16.97 -8.40 -10.76
C LEU A 43 17.90 -7.39 -11.47
N SER A 44 17.68 -6.11 -11.16
CA SER A 44 18.60 -5.00 -11.42
C SER A 44 19.31 -4.65 -10.13
N LEU A 45 20.64 -4.72 -10.14
CA LEU A 45 21.49 -4.33 -9.02
C LEU A 45 21.67 -2.81 -9.04
N ASP A 46 21.19 -2.10 -8.03
CA ASP A 46 21.45 -0.67 -7.89
C ASP A 46 22.84 -0.44 -7.27
N LEU A 47 23.85 -0.44 -8.12
CA LEU A 47 25.24 -0.33 -7.69
C LEU A 47 25.58 1.09 -7.22
N TYR A 48 24.83 2.09 -7.70
CA TYR A 48 24.95 3.47 -7.23
C TYR A 48 24.39 3.62 -5.81
N ALA A 49 23.18 3.12 -5.55
CA ALA A 49 22.55 3.19 -4.23
C ALA A 49 23.35 2.41 -3.18
N THR A 50 23.78 1.17 -3.48
CA THR A 50 24.67 0.42 -2.56
C THR A 50 25.98 1.15 -2.29
N GLY A 51 26.58 1.78 -3.30
CA GLY A 51 27.79 2.59 -3.15
C GLY A 51 27.59 3.84 -2.27
N ALA A 52 26.42 4.48 -2.33
CA ALA A 52 26.11 5.61 -1.47
C ALA A 52 25.95 5.21 0.01
N TRP A 53 25.45 4.00 0.27
CA TRP A 53 25.23 3.48 1.63
C TRP A 53 26.53 3.18 2.39
N CYS A 54 27.66 3.08 1.67
CA CYS A 54 29.00 2.92 2.25
C CYS A 54 29.41 4.07 3.16
N TYR A 55 28.77 5.24 3.03
CA TYR A 55 29.05 6.43 3.82
C TYR A 55 28.13 6.57 5.04
N ASP A 56 27.13 5.69 5.19
CA ASP A 56 26.34 5.59 6.43
C ASP A 56 26.99 4.61 7.42
N LYS A 57 27.73 5.18 8.37
CA LYS A 57 28.46 4.44 9.42
C LYS A 57 27.58 3.57 10.32
N LYS A 58 26.25 3.71 10.28
CA LYS A 58 25.32 2.89 11.09
C LYS A 58 25.03 1.52 10.48
N LEU A 59 25.28 1.33 9.19
CA LEU A 59 24.86 0.14 8.44
C LEU A 59 26.02 -0.83 8.12
N GLY A 60 27.27 -0.46 8.47
CA GLY A 60 28.45 -1.33 8.36
C GLY A 60 29.62 -0.70 7.61
N ASN A 61 30.63 -1.52 7.28
CA ASN A 61 31.79 -1.15 6.46
C ASN A 61 31.72 -1.79 5.06
N ASP A 62 30.57 -2.31 4.66
CA ASP A 62 30.40 -3.01 3.38
C ASP A 62 30.27 -1.99 2.25
N CYS A 63 31.39 -1.77 1.55
CA CYS A 63 31.55 -0.67 0.60
C CYS A 63 30.96 -0.90 -0.80
N GLY A 64 29.84 -1.62 -0.90
CA GLY A 64 29.09 -1.76 -2.15
C GLY A 64 29.83 -2.56 -3.22
N GLY A 65 29.11 -2.89 -4.28
CA GLY A 65 29.57 -3.74 -5.37
C GLY A 65 28.71 -4.99 -5.52
N PRO A 66 28.84 -5.70 -6.65
CA PRO A 66 27.91 -6.76 -7.01
C PRO A 66 27.93 -7.94 -6.01
N LYS A 67 29.02 -8.13 -5.26
CA LYS A 67 29.14 -9.13 -4.18
C LYS A 67 28.06 -9.03 -3.10
N GLU A 68 27.58 -7.82 -2.82
CA GLU A 68 26.57 -7.60 -1.77
C GLU A 68 25.23 -8.28 -2.12
N TYR A 69 25.00 -8.52 -3.41
CA TYR A 69 23.80 -9.15 -3.93
C TYR A 69 23.89 -10.68 -3.99
N GLU A 70 25.01 -11.29 -3.55
CA GLU A 70 25.22 -12.73 -3.72
C GLU A 70 24.11 -13.57 -3.07
N THR A 71 23.82 -13.29 -1.80
CA THR A 71 22.81 -14.02 -1.03
C THR A 71 21.42 -13.87 -1.64
N VAL A 72 21.02 -12.64 -1.98
CA VAL A 72 19.68 -12.39 -2.53
C VAL A 72 19.55 -13.07 -3.89
N LEU A 73 20.55 -12.97 -4.77
CA LEU A 73 20.52 -13.63 -6.07
C LEU A 73 20.42 -15.14 -5.92
N LYS A 74 21.28 -15.78 -5.11
CA LYS A 74 21.23 -17.24 -4.89
C LYS A 74 19.86 -17.72 -4.38
N GLY A 75 19.12 -16.88 -3.65
CA GLY A 75 17.77 -17.18 -3.20
C GLY A 75 16.70 -17.24 -4.31
N PHE A 76 16.89 -16.55 -5.44
CA PHE A 76 15.86 -16.40 -6.48
C PHE A 76 16.22 -16.95 -7.87
N LEU A 77 17.51 -17.10 -8.21
CA LEU A 77 17.95 -17.53 -9.56
C LEU A 77 17.39 -18.90 -10.00
N GLY A 78 17.03 -19.76 -9.03
CA GLY A 78 16.48 -21.10 -9.28
C GLY A 78 15.00 -21.15 -9.61
N ARG A 79 14.26 -20.03 -9.55
CA ARG A 79 12.80 -20.01 -9.72
C ARG A 79 12.37 -20.08 -11.19
N ASP A 80 11.24 -20.72 -11.45
CA ASP A 80 10.67 -20.82 -12.80
C ASP A 80 10.25 -19.45 -13.36
N SER A 81 9.85 -18.52 -12.49
CA SER A 81 9.59 -17.13 -12.83
C SER A 81 10.81 -16.25 -13.03
N TYR A 82 12.02 -16.74 -12.75
CA TYR A 82 13.23 -15.98 -13.03
C TYR A 82 13.51 -15.95 -14.54
N LEU A 83 13.71 -14.75 -15.09
CA LEU A 83 14.01 -14.57 -16.51
C LEU A 83 15.34 -15.25 -16.85
N ARG A 84 15.33 -16.10 -17.87
CA ARG A 84 16.53 -16.73 -18.43
C ARG A 84 16.70 -16.32 -19.87
N TYR A 85 17.94 -16.14 -20.31
CA TYR A 85 18.25 -15.63 -21.64
C TYR A 85 19.56 -16.21 -22.19
N GLY A 86 19.72 -16.07 -23.51
CA GLY A 86 20.94 -16.43 -24.21
C GLY A 86 21.04 -17.93 -24.53
N PRO A 87 22.10 -18.34 -25.25
CA PRO A 87 22.24 -19.71 -25.77
C PRO A 87 22.30 -20.78 -24.68
N ASN A 88 22.78 -20.42 -23.48
CA ASN A 88 22.89 -21.34 -22.34
C ASN A 88 21.68 -21.27 -21.40
N ASN A 89 20.69 -20.43 -21.69
CA ASN A 89 19.50 -20.24 -20.86
C ASN A 89 19.84 -19.90 -19.39
N PHE A 90 20.84 -19.03 -19.21
CA PHE A 90 21.29 -18.59 -17.90
C PHE A 90 20.39 -17.50 -17.33
N PRO A 91 20.30 -17.36 -16.00
CA PRO A 91 19.56 -16.27 -15.36
C PRO A 91 20.01 -14.90 -15.85
N PHE A 92 19.06 -14.05 -16.25
CA PHE A 92 19.30 -12.70 -16.72
C PHE A 92 19.49 -11.75 -15.53
N ILE A 93 20.61 -11.04 -15.50
CA ILE A 93 20.94 -10.07 -14.45
C ILE A 93 21.38 -8.76 -15.10
N THR A 94 20.90 -7.63 -14.58
CA THR A 94 21.27 -6.28 -15.03
C THR A 94 21.62 -5.39 -13.83
N SER A 95 21.99 -4.13 -14.08
CA SER A 95 22.32 -3.16 -13.04
C SER A 95 21.90 -1.74 -13.43
N PHE A 96 21.67 -0.92 -12.42
CA PHE A 96 21.70 0.54 -12.57
C PHE A 96 23.14 1.02 -12.32
N SER A 97 23.80 1.48 -13.39
CA SER A 97 25.23 1.83 -13.46
C SER A 97 26.19 0.68 -13.14
N THR A 98 27.49 0.96 -13.24
CA THR A 98 28.56 0.11 -12.71
C THR A 98 28.91 0.43 -11.26
N GLY A 99 28.37 1.50 -10.67
CA GLY A 99 28.64 1.90 -9.29
C GLY A 99 30.12 2.13 -8.99
N ASN A 100 30.89 2.62 -9.97
CA ASN A 100 32.35 2.78 -9.94
C ASN A 100 33.13 1.48 -9.65
N GLN A 101 32.53 0.30 -9.88
CA GLN A 101 33.20 -0.98 -9.74
C GLN A 101 34.07 -1.29 -10.97
N THR A 102 35.12 -2.09 -10.77
CA THR A 102 36.08 -2.44 -11.83
C THR A 102 35.76 -3.78 -12.47
N ASP A 103 36.37 -4.04 -13.63
CA ASP A 103 36.39 -5.36 -14.28
C ASP A 103 36.70 -6.50 -13.31
N LYS A 104 37.68 -6.30 -12.41
CA LYS A 104 38.11 -7.30 -11.44
C LYS A 104 37.02 -7.64 -10.44
N ASP A 105 36.28 -6.63 -9.96
CA ASP A 105 35.20 -6.83 -9.00
C ASP A 105 34.07 -7.67 -9.63
N PHE A 106 33.70 -7.38 -10.87
CA PHE A 106 32.73 -8.18 -11.62
C PHE A 106 33.24 -9.59 -11.94
N ILE A 107 34.50 -9.75 -12.35
CA ILE A 107 35.09 -11.06 -12.63
C ILE A 107 35.11 -11.93 -11.36
N GLU A 108 35.49 -11.37 -10.22
CA GLU A 108 35.47 -12.08 -8.94
C GLU A 108 34.06 -12.47 -8.53
N TRP A 109 33.11 -11.55 -8.61
CA TRP A 109 31.71 -11.80 -8.31
C TRP A 109 31.11 -12.88 -9.23
N LYS A 110 31.33 -12.82 -10.55
CA LYS A 110 30.80 -13.82 -11.49
C LYS A 110 31.28 -15.24 -11.16
N LYS A 111 32.49 -15.40 -10.61
CA LYS A 111 33.01 -16.71 -10.16
C LYS A 111 32.20 -17.29 -8.99
N SER A 112 31.61 -16.48 -8.12
CA SER A 112 30.77 -16.98 -7.01
C SER A 112 29.46 -17.61 -7.48
N PHE A 113 29.14 -17.44 -8.78
CA PHE A 113 28.04 -18.07 -9.51
C PHE A 113 28.53 -19.03 -10.61
N ALA A 114 29.78 -19.51 -10.53
CA ALA A 114 30.38 -20.38 -11.55
C ALA A 114 30.36 -19.81 -12.99
N ASN A 115 30.17 -18.48 -13.13
CA ASN A 115 29.91 -17.79 -14.39
C ASN A 115 28.62 -18.23 -15.12
N GLU A 116 27.67 -18.85 -14.41
CA GLU A 116 26.38 -19.31 -14.95
C GLU A 116 25.31 -18.21 -14.86
N MET A 117 25.59 -17.04 -15.46
CA MET A 117 24.66 -15.92 -15.55
C MET A 117 24.73 -15.27 -16.94
N PHE A 118 23.62 -14.66 -17.36
CA PHE A 118 23.55 -13.81 -18.55
C PHE A 118 23.54 -12.35 -18.10
N PHE A 119 24.68 -11.69 -18.17
CA PHE A 119 24.91 -10.40 -17.52
C PHE A 119 24.86 -9.23 -18.51
N VAL A 120 23.90 -8.32 -18.32
CA VAL A 120 23.64 -7.15 -19.18
C VAL A 120 23.63 -5.88 -18.30
N PRO A 121 24.80 -5.38 -17.85
CA PRO A 121 24.87 -4.25 -16.92
C PRO A 121 24.45 -2.92 -17.54
N GLY A 122 23.98 -2.00 -16.70
CA GLY A 122 23.93 -0.58 -17.00
C GLY A 122 25.36 -0.05 -17.10
N ILE A 123 25.81 0.29 -18.32
CA ILE A 123 27.24 0.53 -18.60
C ILE A 123 27.52 1.87 -19.29
N ASP A 124 26.51 2.72 -19.39
CA ASP A 124 26.56 4.06 -19.99
C ASP A 124 27.39 5.08 -19.20
N ASP A 125 27.73 4.76 -17.95
CA ASP A 125 28.67 5.50 -17.09
C ASP A 125 30.15 5.20 -17.39
N THR A 126 30.44 4.18 -18.22
CA THR A 126 31.83 3.77 -18.47
C THR A 126 32.49 4.54 -19.63
N PRO A 127 33.71 5.09 -19.45
CA PRO A 127 34.41 5.82 -20.49
C PRO A 127 34.71 4.97 -21.74
N GLY A 128 34.37 5.49 -22.92
CA GLY A 128 34.65 4.85 -24.20
C GLY A 128 33.57 3.88 -24.71
N PHE A 129 32.51 3.64 -23.93
CA PHE A 129 31.37 2.82 -24.36
C PHE A 129 30.67 3.41 -25.59
N TRP A 130 30.26 4.69 -25.50
CA TRP A 130 29.54 5.39 -26.57
C TRP A 130 30.35 5.56 -27.85
N GLU A 131 31.68 5.53 -27.76
CA GLU A 131 32.61 5.57 -28.89
C GLU A 131 32.94 4.17 -29.42
N SER A 132 32.53 3.11 -28.73
CA SER A 132 32.98 1.74 -28.99
C SER A 132 34.52 1.65 -29.06
N HIS A 133 35.20 2.33 -28.12
CA HIS A 133 36.65 2.44 -28.13
C HIS A 133 37.32 1.06 -27.98
N PRO A 134 38.40 0.72 -28.72
CA PRO A 134 39.03 -0.60 -28.62
C PRO A 134 39.45 -1.00 -27.19
N ALA A 135 39.95 -0.04 -26.41
CA ALA A 135 40.32 -0.26 -25.02
C ALA A 135 39.11 -0.60 -24.13
N TRP A 136 37.92 -0.06 -24.43
CA TRP A 136 36.70 -0.41 -23.71
C TRP A 136 36.35 -1.88 -23.94
N TRP A 137 36.44 -2.35 -25.19
CA TRP A 137 36.20 -3.75 -25.52
C TRP A 137 37.20 -4.71 -24.87
N GLN A 138 38.48 -4.32 -24.77
CA GLN A 138 39.49 -5.11 -24.07
C GLN A 138 39.20 -5.23 -22.57
N TYR A 139 38.57 -4.21 -21.99
CA TYR A 139 38.29 -4.14 -20.56
C TYR A 139 36.96 -4.81 -20.19
N TRP A 140 35.87 -4.53 -20.91
CA TRP A 140 34.52 -4.98 -20.57
C TRP A 140 33.99 -6.15 -21.41
N GLY A 141 34.51 -6.32 -22.63
CA GLY A 141 33.86 -7.15 -23.66
C GLY A 141 33.66 -8.63 -23.29
N ASP A 142 34.62 -9.21 -22.58
CA ASP A 142 34.56 -10.62 -22.14
C ASP A 142 33.76 -10.81 -20.84
N ILE A 143 33.43 -9.73 -20.14
CA ILE A 143 32.77 -9.76 -18.83
C ILE A 143 31.25 -9.72 -18.97
N ILE A 144 30.75 -9.07 -20.03
CA ILE A 144 29.32 -8.83 -20.26
C ILE A 144 28.78 -9.75 -21.36
N ASP A 145 27.51 -10.09 -21.30
CA ASP A 145 26.76 -10.79 -22.36
C ASP A 145 25.92 -9.82 -23.21
N GLY A 146 25.75 -8.61 -22.71
CA GLY A 146 25.13 -7.49 -23.40
C GLY A 146 25.36 -6.18 -22.67
N ALA A 147 24.79 -5.10 -23.19
CA ALA A 147 24.79 -3.81 -22.53
C ALA A 147 23.36 -3.31 -22.38
N SER A 148 23.07 -2.74 -21.21
CA SER A 148 21.91 -1.89 -20.99
C SER A 148 22.35 -0.45 -20.73
N VAL A 149 21.47 0.48 -21.03
CA VAL A 149 21.72 1.91 -20.89
C VAL A 149 20.45 2.59 -20.37
N TRP A 150 20.62 3.69 -19.63
CA TRP A 150 19.56 4.52 -19.09
C TRP A 150 19.60 5.90 -19.72
N GLU A 151 20.79 6.49 -19.86
CA GLU A 151 20.98 7.90 -20.22
C GLU A 151 20.62 8.23 -21.68
N SER A 152 20.52 7.23 -22.57
CA SER A 152 19.97 7.46 -23.93
C SER A 152 18.44 7.46 -23.96
N ALA A 153 17.77 7.10 -22.87
CA ALA A 153 16.31 7.14 -22.78
C ALA A 153 15.78 8.57 -22.91
N TRP A 154 16.55 9.56 -22.46
CA TRP A 154 16.13 10.96 -22.38
C TRP A 154 17.05 11.89 -23.19
N PRO A 155 16.54 13.03 -23.67
CA PRO A 155 17.38 14.16 -24.03
C PRO A 155 18.31 14.56 -22.88
N GLN A 156 19.48 15.10 -23.21
CA GLN A 156 20.37 15.65 -22.19
C GLN A 156 19.68 16.80 -21.46
N VAL A 157 20.16 17.16 -20.25
CA VAL A 157 19.68 18.38 -19.60
C VAL A 157 19.96 19.57 -20.53
N HIS A 158 18.99 20.49 -20.68
CA HIS A 158 18.96 21.56 -21.68
C HIS A 158 18.80 21.11 -23.15
N GLY A 159 18.72 19.80 -23.41
CA GLY A 159 18.55 19.23 -24.74
C GLY A 159 17.11 19.25 -25.23
N THR A 160 16.93 19.31 -26.55
CA THR A 160 15.61 19.32 -27.22
C THR A 160 15.46 18.20 -28.26
N ASN A 161 16.42 17.26 -28.30
CA ASN A 161 16.51 16.16 -29.25
C ASN A 161 15.60 14.95 -28.87
N GLU A 162 14.30 15.20 -28.72
CA GLU A 162 13.31 14.14 -28.43
C GLU A 162 13.30 13.06 -29.52
N GLY A 163 13.25 11.79 -29.12
CA GLY A 163 13.21 10.66 -30.05
C GLY A 163 14.57 10.22 -30.56
N ASP A 164 15.66 10.89 -30.20
CA ASP A 164 17.00 10.59 -30.73
C ASP A 164 17.50 9.20 -30.32
N ILE A 165 17.66 8.32 -31.31
CA ILE A 165 18.22 6.96 -31.15
C ILE A 165 19.64 6.83 -31.73
N SER A 166 20.29 7.94 -32.10
CA SER A 166 21.58 7.91 -32.78
C SER A 166 22.70 7.30 -31.91
N LYS A 167 22.71 7.61 -30.61
CA LYS A 167 23.62 7.00 -29.64
C LYS A 167 23.41 5.50 -29.54
N ASP A 168 22.16 5.06 -29.51
CA ASP A 168 21.80 3.65 -29.41
C ASP A 168 22.26 2.87 -30.65
N ILE A 169 21.97 3.38 -31.86
CA ILE A 169 22.40 2.77 -33.12
C ILE A 169 23.93 2.60 -33.16
N LYS A 170 24.66 3.62 -32.69
CA LYS A 170 26.13 3.64 -32.70
C LYS A 170 26.74 2.51 -31.87
N VAL A 171 26.15 2.16 -30.73
CA VAL A 171 26.66 1.10 -29.83
C VAL A 171 26.06 -0.28 -30.13
N MET A 172 24.80 -0.33 -30.58
CA MET A 172 24.09 -1.57 -30.88
C MET A 172 24.77 -2.37 -31.98
N GLY A 173 25.19 -1.74 -33.08
CA GLY A 173 25.83 -2.43 -34.20
C GLY A 173 27.12 -3.19 -33.79
N PRO A 174 28.09 -2.54 -33.11
CA PRO A 174 29.26 -3.20 -32.54
C PRO A 174 28.95 -4.35 -31.55
N LEU A 175 27.95 -4.18 -30.68
CA LEU A 175 27.49 -5.22 -29.75
C LEU A 175 26.98 -6.45 -30.51
N GLN A 176 26.04 -6.25 -31.42
CA GLN A 176 25.43 -7.33 -32.21
C GLN A 176 26.47 -8.06 -33.08
N LYS A 177 27.44 -7.35 -33.66
CA LYS A 177 28.57 -7.96 -34.41
C LYS A 177 29.45 -8.87 -33.56
N LYS A 178 29.45 -8.69 -32.24
CA LYS A 178 30.18 -9.52 -31.26
C LYS A 178 29.25 -10.49 -30.53
N SER A 179 28.03 -10.71 -31.03
CA SER A 179 27.01 -11.56 -30.41
C SER A 179 26.67 -11.15 -28.96
N LYS A 180 26.71 -9.85 -28.68
CA LYS A 180 26.29 -9.25 -27.40
C LYS A 180 24.96 -8.54 -27.61
N VAL A 181 24.04 -8.70 -26.66
CA VAL A 181 22.71 -8.07 -26.77
C VAL A 181 22.76 -6.59 -26.40
N PHE A 182 21.85 -5.81 -26.96
CA PHE A 182 21.60 -4.44 -26.53
C PHE A 182 20.18 -4.31 -25.99
N MET A 183 20.08 -3.91 -24.72
CA MET A 183 18.83 -3.57 -24.05
C MET A 183 18.59 -2.06 -24.19
N MET A 184 17.75 -1.70 -25.16
CA MET A 184 17.48 -0.31 -25.52
C MET A 184 16.36 0.27 -24.64
N PRO A 185 16.56 1.45 -24.03
CA PRO A 185 15.55 2.06 -23.18
C PRO A 185 14.55 2.91 -23.97
N ILE A 186 13.31 2.93 -23.47
CA ILE A 186 12.26 3.88 -23.84
C ILE A 186 11.71 4.48 -22.57
N SER A 187 11.68 5.81 -22.51
CA SER A 187 11.06 6.57 -21.44
C SER A 187 10.37 7.81 -22.01
N MET A 188 9.56 8.46 -21.19
CA MET A 188 9.03 9.78 -21.47
C MET A 188 10.05 10.87 -21.12
N LEU A 189 9.61 12.01 -20.60
CA LEU A 189 10.49 13.02 -20.00
C LEU A 189 11.03 12.55 -18.64
N GLN A 190 12.00 13.27 -18.07
CA GLN A 190 12.43 13.08 -16.67
C GLN A 190 12.28 14.40 -15.92
N TYR A 191 11.43 14.43 -14.89
CA TYR A 191 11.35 15.53 -13.94
C TYR A 191 11.56 14.98 -12.54
N LYS A 192 12.65 15.38 -11.91
CA LYS A 192 13.04 14.90 -10.58
C LYS A 192 13.24 16.08 -9.67
N ASN A 193 12.42 16.16 -8.63
CA ASN A 193 12.56 17.12 -7.53
C ASN A 193 12.54 16.35 -6.19
N ALA A 194 13.52 15.48 -6.02
CA ALA A 194 13.64 14.55 -4.90
C ALA A 194 15.10 14.09 -4.75
N TYR A 195 15.44 13.51 -3.60
CA TYR A 195 16.75 12.89 -3.35
C TYR A 195 17.94 13.84 -3.55
N GLY A 196 17.77 15.13 -3.21
CA GLY A 196 18.79 16.18 -3.41
C GLY A 196 18.97 16.62 -4.88
N ALA A 197 18.17 16.09 -5.80
CA ALA A 197 18.13 16.50 -7.20
C ALA A 197 16.92 17.38 -7.48
N ASN A 198 17.12 18.34 -8.38
CA ASN A 198 16.08 19.18 -8.96
C ASN A 198 16.47 19.41 -10.44
N LEU A 199 15.89 18.63 -11.33
CA LEU A 199 16.19 18.64 -12.76
C LEU A 199 14.95 18.36 -13.59
N TYR A 200 14.95 18.90 -14.81
CA TYR A 200 13.96 18.66 -15.84
C TYR A 200 14.70 18.38 -17.17
N ARG A 201 14.45 17.21 -17.73
CA ARG A 201 14.83 16.84 -19.10
C ARG A 201 13.57 16.88 -19.94
N ARG A 202 13.46 17.91 -20.78
CA ARG A 202 12.39 18.00 -21.79
C ARG A 202 12.27 16.69 -22.56
N GLY A 203 11.06 16.21 -22.77
CA GLY A 203 10.83 14.90 -23.38
C GLY A 203 9.37 14.51 -23.51
N GLU A 204 8.46 15.48 -23.53
CA GLU A 204 7.03 15.28 -23.60
C GLU A 204 6.66 14.39 -24.80
N MET A 205 7.28 14.59 -25.97
CA MET A 205 7.10 13.75 -27.15
C MET A 205 8.16 12.66 -27.31
N ASN A 206 9.11 12.55 -26.38
CA ASN A 206 10.23 11.63 -26.48
C ASN A 206 9.77 10.17 -26.57
N VAL A 207 8.82 9.75 -25.73
CA VAL A 207 8.30 8.37 -25.74
C VAL A 207 7.71 8.00 -27.11
N VAL A 208 6.92 8.90 -27.71
CA VAL A 208 6.23 8.66 -28.99
C VAL A 208 7.22 8.65 -30.14
N LYS A 209 8.11 9.64 -30.21
CA LYS A 209 9.12 9.73 -31.27
C LYS A 209 10.13 8.59 -31.18
N ARG A 210 10.53 8.14 -29.98
CA ARG A 210 11.37 6.96 -29.80
C ARG A 210 10.67 5.70 -30.30
N MET A 211 9.39 5.50 -29.97
CA MET A 211 8.60 4.35 -30.48
C MET A 211 8.60 4.31 -32.02
N GLU A 212 8.32 5.43 -32.69
CA GLU A 212 8.32 5.52 -34.16
C GLU A 212 9.72 5.25 -34.75
N ASN A 213 10.75 5.89 -34.18
CA ASN A 213 12.12 5.73 -34.65
C ASN A 213 12.63 4.30 -34.48
N ILE A 214 12.29 3.63 -33.37
CA ILE A 214 12.67 2.23 -33.09
C ILE A 214 11.99 1.27 -34.07
N LEU A 215 10.70 1.46 -34.36
CA LEU A 215 9.98 0.64 -35.35
C LEU A 215 10.52 0.84 -36.78
N SER A 216 11.14 2.00 -37.04
CA SER A 216 11.73 2.34 -38.34
C SER A 216 13.19 1.93 -38.49
N MET A 217 13.80 1.33 -37.46
CA MET A 217 15.19 0.89 -37.51
C MET A 217 15.39 -0.25 -38.51
N GLY A 218 16.53 -0.21 -39.24
CA GLY A 218 16.90 -1.31 -40.14
C GLY A 218 17.26 -2.62 -39.43
N SER A 219 17.74 -2.53 -38.18
CA SER A 219 17.96 -3.66 -37.28
C SER A 219 17.22 -3.40 -35.98
N GLN A 220 16.38 -4.33 -35.54
CA GLN A 220 15.68 -4.20 -34.27
C GLN A 220 16.66 -4.40 -33.08
N PRO A 221 16.41 -3.72 -31.94
CA PRO A 221 17.08 -4.02 -30.69
C PRO A 221 16.78 -5.44 -30.21
N ASP A 222 17.68 -6.04 -29.43
CA ASP A 222 17.50 -7.39 -28.90
C ASP A 222 16.48 -7.43 -27.75
N ILE A 223 16.47 -6.37 -26.93
CA ILE A 223 15.58 -6.19 -25.78
C ILE A 223 15.15 -4.72 -25.71
N ILE A 224 13.86 -4.47 -25.44
CA ILE A 224 13.36 -3.13 -25.09
C ILE A 224 13.11 -3.07 -23.59
N GLN A 225 13.67 -2.06 -22.93
CA GLN A 225 13.38 -1.73 -21.54
C GLN A 225 12.48 -0.49 -21.47
N LEU A 226 11.32 -0.62 -20.85
CA LEU A 226 10.41 0.50 -20.63
C LEU A 226 10.68 1.10 -19.24
N LEU A 227 11.07 2.36 -19.22
CA LEU A 227 11.47 3.11 -18.03
C LEU A 227 10.39 4.16 -17.71
N THR A 228 9.63 4.03 -16.61
CA THR A 228 9.59 2.92 -15.64
C THR A 228 8.17 2.55 -15.23
N TRP A 229 7.99 1.43 -14.52
CA TRP A 229 6.66 1.06 -14.03
C TRP A 229 6.16 2.03 -12.95
N ASN A 230 6.98 2.40 -11.97
CA ASN A 230 6.50 3.11 -10.78
C ASN A 230 7.51 4.10 -10.17
N ASP A 231 8.45 4.65 -10.94
CA ASP A 231 9.35 5.72 -10.47
C ASP A 231 8.68 7.10 -10.51
N GLY A 232 7.69 7.29 -9.63
CA GLY A 232 6.98 8.55 -9.46
C GLY A 232 7.88 9.75 -9.13
N PRO A 233 8.85 9.64 -8.20
CA PRO A 233 9.78 10.72 -7.85
C PRO A 233 10.60 11.29 -9.02
N GLU A 234 10.67 10.59 -10.16
CA GLU A 234 11.35 11.06 -11.36
C GLU A 234 10.39 11.32 -12.54
N SER A 235 9.08 11.16 -12.34
CA SER A 235 7.99 11.54 -13.25
C SER A 235 8.02 10.85 -14.62
N HIS A 236 8.61 9.65 -14.69
CA HIS A 236 8.65 8.83 -15.90
C HIS A 236 7.96 7.48 -15.75
N HIS A 237 7.10 7.34 -14.73
CA HIS A 237 6.32 6.13 -14.53
C HIS A 237 5.20 5.99 -15.56
N PHE A 238 4.73 4.77 -15.80
CA PHE A 238 3.51 4.52 -16.58
C PHE A 238 2.61 3.43 -15.97
N GLY A 239 2.98 2.94 -14.79
CA GLY A 239 2.21 2.05 -13.94
C GLY A 239 1.63 2.80 -12.74
N ASN A 240 1.09 2.02 -11.79
CA ASN A 240 0.43 2.58 -10.61
C ASN A 240 1.47 3.12 -9.61
N LEU A 241 1.20 4.30 -9.07
CA LEU A 241 1.82 4.76 -7.83
C LEU A 241 0.97 4.27 -6.65
N TRP A 242 1.63 3.77 -5.61
CA TRP A 242 0.98 3.33 -4.38
C TRP A 242 1.45 4.23 -3.22
N PRO A 243 0.54 4.71 -2.35
CA PRO A 243 0.93 5.52 -1.19
C PRO A 243 2.01 4.88 -0.32
N GLU A 244 2.01 3.54 -0.22
CA GLU A 244 2.98 2.76 0.55
C GLU A 244 4.39 2.76 -0.06
N GLN A 245 4.51 3.04 -1.37
CA GLN A 245 5.80 3.01 -2.09
C GLN A 245 6.58 4.32 -1.98
N ASN A 246 5.93 5.42 -1.60
CA ASN A 246 6.57 6.73 -1.49
C ASN A 246 6.07 7.48 -0.24
N THR A 247 6.66 7.17 0.91
CA THR A 247 6.40 7.88 2.17
C THR A 247 7.17 9.19 2.29
N ASP A 248 8.00 9.54 1.30
CA ASP A 248 8.80 10.76 1.32
C ASP A 248 7.89 11.96 1.03
N ALA A 249 7.78 12.85 2.01
CA ALA A 249 6.91 14.03 1.91
C ALA A 249 7.24 14.93 0.71
N GLN A 250 8.49 14.92 0.25
CA GLN A 250 8.94 15.78 -0.84
C GLN A 250 8.41 15.32 -2.22
N PRO A 251 8.75 14.12 -2.74
CA PRO A 251 8.18 13.65 -4.00
C PRO A 251 6.66 13.42 -3.95
N ASN A 252 6.05 13.11 -2.79
CA ASN A 252 4.60 12.96 -2.69
C ASN A 252 3.80 14.24 -3.05
N GLN A 253 4.47 15.40 -3.11
CA GLN A 253 3.89 16.69 -3.53
C GLN A 253 3.68 16.84 -5.04
N TYR A 254 4.24 15.96 -5.86
CA TYR A 254 3.99 15.96 -7.32
C TYR A 254 3.87 14.56 -7.91
N ALA A 255 4.24 13.52 -7.17
CA ALA A 255 4.21 12.13 -7.57
C ALA A 255 3.19 11.35 -6.73
N SER A 256 1.91 11.71 -6.85
CA SER A 256 0.79 11.06 -6.18
C SER A 256 -0.19 10.43 -7.17
N PRO A 257 -0.99 9.42 -6.76
CA PRO A 257 -2.00 8.81 -7.62
C PRO A 257 -3.00 9.83 -8.19
N ASP A 258 -3.39 10.82 -7.38
CA ASP A 258 -4.43 11.80 -7.76
C ASP A 258 -3.89 12.93 -8.65
N GLY A 259 -2.60 13.25 -8.55
CA GLY A 259 -1.99 14.39 -9.24
C GLY A 259 -1.08 14.03 -10.43
N SER A 260 -0.73 12.75 -10.58
CA SER A 260 0.27 12.29 -11.55
C SER A 260 0.01 10.87 -12.05
N ASP A 261 -1.24 10.54 -12.36
CA ASP A 261 -1.55 9.27 -13.01
C ASP A 261 -1.03 9.26 -14.46
N HIS A 262 0.03 8.48 -14.70
CA HIS A 262 0.63 8.31 -16.02
C HIS A 262 0.17 7.01 -16.71
N THR A 263 -0.75 6.25 -16.12
CA THR A 263 -1.27 4.99 -16.69
C THR A 263 -1.98 5.20 -18.04
N ALA A 264 -2.34 6.44 -18.37
CA ALA A 264 -2.84 6.82 -19.67
C ALA A 264 -1.88 6.43 -20.82
N LEU A 265 -0.56 6.42 -20.59
CA LEU A 265 0.47 6.01 -21.56
C LEU A 265 0.46 4.51 -21.87
N GLN A 266 -0.14 3.66 -21.01
CA GLN A 266 -0.13 2.20 -21.19
C GLN A 266 -0.73 1.76 -22.53
N SER A 267 -1.67 2.52 -23.07
CA SER A 267 -2.27 2.25 -24.38
C SER A 267 -1.26 2.40 -25.53
N LEU A 268 -0.42 3.44 -25.47
CA LEU A 268 0.65 3.68 -26.43
C LEU A 268 1.74 2.60 -26.32
N TYR A 269 2.15 2.26 -25.08
CA TYR A 269 3.08 1.16 -24.86
C TYR A 269 2.54 -0.18 -25.37
N SER A 270 1.26 -0.49 -25.12
CA SER A 270 0.65 -1.74 -25.60
C SER A 270 0.65 -1.83 -27.13
N ALA A 271 0.35 -0.73 -27.81
CA ALA A 271 0.39 -0.67 -29.27
C ALA A 271 1.81 -0.79 -29.83
N PHE A 272 2.80 -0.17 -29.17
CA PHE A 272 4.21 -0.27 -29.53
C PHE A 272 4.72 -1.70 -29.33
N ILE A 273 4.47 -2.31 -28.17
CA ILE A 273 4.87 -3.69 -27.87
C ILE A 273 4.29 -4.65 -28.91
N HIS A 274 3.03 -4.48 -29.27
CA HIS A 274 2.39 -5.28 -30.31
C HIS A 274 3.13 -5.14 -31.66
N ALA A 275 3.36 -3.90 -32.12
CA ALA A 275 4.05 -3.65 -33.39
C ALA A 275 5.51 -4.12 -33.38
N TRP A 276 6.23 -3.94 -32.28
CA TRP A 276 7.62 -4.35 -32.16
C TRP A 276 7.76 -5.86 -32.22
N LYS A 277 6.92 -6.60 -31.48
CA LYS A 277 6.95 -8.08 -31.44
C LYS A 277 6.46 -8.74 -32.72
N ASN A 278 5.40 -8.21 -33.31
CA ASN A 278 4.72 -8.84 -34.46
C ASN A 278 5.17 -8.26 -35.81
N GLY A 279 5.94 -7.17 -35.79
CA GLY A 279 6.19 -6.33 -36.96
C GLY A 279 4.96 -5.50 -37.35
N GLY A 280 5.18 -4.55 -38.27
CA GLY A 280 4.13 -3.70 -38.82
C GLY A 280 3.88 -2.42 -38.02
N SER A 281 2.68 -1.85 -38.19
CA SER A 281 2.30 -0.57 -37.61
C SER A 281 1.68 -0.74 -36.21
N MET A 282 1.79 0.31 -35.39
CA MET A 282 1.05 0.39 -34.13
C MET A 282 -0.46 0.32 -34.38
N VAL A 283 -1.13 -0.58 -33.68
CA VAL A 283 -2.59 -0.74 -33.69
C VAL A 283 -3.10 -0.72 -32.24
N PRO A 284 -4.37 -0.35 -32.00
CA PRO A 284 -4.98 -0.49 -30.67
C PRO A 284 -4.83 -1.94 -30.19
N ALA A 285 -4.15 -2.12 -29.06
CA ALA A 285 -3.82 -3.44 -28.52
C ALA A 285 -3.93 -3.49 -26.99
N PHE A 286 -4.61 -2.51 -26.40
CA PHE A 286 -4.80 -2.42 -24.97
C PHE A 286 -6.20 -2.91 -24.59
N SER A 287 -6.26 -4.15 -24.13
CA SER A 287 -7.51 -4.90 -23.88
C SER A 287 -8.47 -4.31 -22.85
N LYS A 288 -8.05 -3.30 -22.09
CA LYS A 288 -8.92 -2.59 -21.12
C LYS A 288 -9.62 -1.36 -21.72
N ARG A 289 -9.40 -1.05 -22.99
CA ARG A 289 -10.07 0.05 -23.70
C ARG A 289 -10.79 -0.46 -24.92
N ASP A 290 -11.79 0.29 -25.34
CA ASP A 290 -12.51 0.03 -26.59
C ASP A 290 -11.54 0.13 -27.77
N GLU A 291 -11.42 -0.95 -28.53
CA GLU A 291 -10.55 -1.05 -29.72
C GLU A 291 -11.21 -0.46 -30.96
N ALA A 292 -12.50 -0.08 -30.89
CA ALA A 292 -13.24 0.53 -32.00
C ALA A 292 -12.98 2.03 -32.16
N ILE A 293 -12.37 2.68 -31.17
CA ILE A 293 -12.01 4.11 -31.20
C ILE A 293 -10.48 4.31 -31.08
N PRO A 294 -9.95 5.50 -31.43
CA PRO A 294 -8.54 5.78 -31.22
C PRO A 294 -8.14 5.66 -29.74
N GLN A 295 -7.01 5.00 -29.46
CA GLN A 295 -6.46 4.86 -28.11
C GLN A 295 -5.24 5.74 -27.93
N GLY A 296 -5.11 6.41 -26.79
CA GLY A 296 -3.97 7.26 -26.51
C GLY A 296 -4.22 8.25 -25.38
N ALA A 297 -3.53 9.39 -25.45
CA ALA A 297 -3.56 10.40 -24.41
C ALA A 297 -3.23 11.80 -24.93
N LEU A 298 -3.60 12.80 -24.11
CA LEU A 298 -3.14 14.18 -24.15
C LEU A 298 -2.33 14.44 -22.88
N TRP A 299 -1.26 15.22 -22.96
CA TRP A 299 -0.54 15.67 -21.80
C TRP A 299 0.00 17.09 -21.93
N HIS A 300 0.20 17.72 -20.77
CA HIS A 300 0.74 19.07 -20.61
C HIS A 300 1.39 19.21 -19.22
N LYS A 301 2.20 20.25 -19.02
CA LYS A 301 2.68 20.64 -17.67
C LYS A 301 1.53 21.18 -16.84
N SER A 302 1.62 21.10 -15.51
CA SER A 302 0.61 21.71 -14.62
C SER A 302 0.65 23.24 -14.61
N ILE A 303 1.81 23.84 -14.93
CA ILE A 303 2.02 25.29 -14.97
C ILE A 303 2.67 25.76 -16.28
N PHE A 304 2.42 27.02 -16.64
CA PHE A 304 3.11 27.69 -17.74
C PHE A 304 4.61 27.85 -17.47
N GLN A 305 5.40 27.92 -18.53
CA GLN A 305 6.86 28.09 -18.51
C GLN A 305 7.25 29.42 -17.86
N THR A 306 6.42 30.45 -18.02
CA THR A 306 6.65 31.78 -17.45
C THR A 306 6.19 31.91 -15.99
N THR A 307 5.63 30.85 -15.41
CA THR A 307 5.12 30.90 -14.03
C THR A 307 6.28 31.00 -13.04
N THR A 308 6.17 31.89 -12.06
CA THR A 308 7.14 32.02 -10.96
C THR A 308 6.55 31.40 -9.69
N CYS A 309 7.25 30.43 -9.10
CA CYS A 309 6.81 29.79 -7.87
C CYS A 309 7.41 30.43 -6.62
N PRO A 310 6.71 30.37 -5.47
CA PRO A 310 7.28 30.77 -4.17
C PRO A 310 8.58 30.03 -3.90
N GLY A 311 9.62 30.75 -3.47
CA GLY A 311 10.91 30.15 -3.12
C GLY A 311 11.91 30.00 -4.25
N GLY A 312 11.67 30.58 -5.43
CA GLY A 312 12.68 30.62 -6.51
C GLY A 312 14.04 31.21 -6.07
N ASP A 313 14.01 32.19 -5.15
CA ASP A 313 15.21 32.79 -4.55
C ASP A 313 15.73 32.04 -3.30
N SER A 314 15.11 30.92 -2.93
CA SER A 314 15.50 30.13 -1.76
C SER A 314 16.88 29.51 -1.94
N SER A 315 17.63 29.34 -0.85
CA SER A 315 18.86 28.53 -0.86
C SER A 315 18.59 27.02 -0.91
N VAL A 316 17.33 26.61 -0.72
CA VAL A 316 16.92 25.20 -0.74
C VAL A 316 16.56 24.80 -2.17
N LYS A 317 17.39 23.94 -2.76
CA LYS A 317 17.30 23.47 -4.16
C LYS A 317 15.91 22.98 -4.58
N TYR A 318 15.12 22.44 -3.64
CA TYR A 318 13.77 21.95 -3.88
C TYR A 318 12.77 23.01 -4.41
N PHE A 319 12.90 24.25 -3.94
CA PHE A 319 11.99 25.35 -4.29
C PHE A 319 12.49 26.15 -5.51
N GLN A 320 13.72 25.89 -5.93
CA GLN A 320 14.32 26.56 -7.08
C GLN A 320 13.72 26.00 -8.38
N GLU A 321 13.88 26.78 -9.44
CA GLU A 321 13.59 26.33 -10.80
C GLU A 321 14.48 25.10 -11.14
N PRO A 322 13.92 24.02 -11.71
CA PRO A 322 14.69 22.83 -12.04
C PRO A 322 15.83 23.12 -13.02
N ASN A 323 16.96 22.42 -12.88
CA ASN A 323 18.00 22.49 -13.89
C ASN A 323 17.50 21.90 -15.22
N GLY A 324 17.60 22.65 -16.32
CA GLY A 324 17.07 22.27 -17.64
C GLY A 324 15.73 22.91 -17.99
N THR A 325 15.17 23.75 -17.11
CA THR A 325 13.89 24.44 -17.34
C THR A 325 13.88 25.28 -18.62
N ASP A 326 15.02 25.86 -19.01
CA ASP A 326 15.19 26.63 -20.25
C ASP A 326 14.86 25.84 -21.53
N ALA A 327 14.90 24.51 -21.50
CA ALA A 327 14.48 23.69 -22.62
C ALA A 327 12.94 23.55 -22.74
N GLY A 328 12.21 23.85 -21.66
CA GLY A 328 10.77 23.66 -21.55
C GLY A 328 9.97 24.52 -22.52
N GLN A 329 8.75 24.05 -22.82
CA GLN A 329 7.83 24.76 -23.70
C GLN A 329 6.39 24.65 -23.21
N ASP A 330 5.58 25.66 -23.48
CA ASP A 330 4.15 25.62 -23.23
C ASP A 330 3.45 25.03 -24.45
N ALA A 331 3.03 23.77 -24.31
CA ALA A 331 2.42 23.03 -25.40
C ALA A 331 1.44 21.97 -24.88
N LEU A 332 0.46 21.64 -25.73
CA LEU A 332 -0.39 20.49 -25.58
C LEU A 332 0.09 19.37 -26.51
N HIS A 333 0.48 18.25 -25.91
CA HIS A 333 1.06 17.11 -26.60
C HIS A 333 0.06 15.96 -26.64
N TRP A 334 -0.11 15.30 -27.79
CA TRP A 334 -0.99 14.15 -27.86
C TRP A 334 -0.46 13.09 -28.81
N ALA A 335 -0.83 11.83 -28.52
CA ALA A 335 -0.67 10.71 -29.42
C ALA A 335 -1.88 9.79 -29.35
N LEU A 336 -2.29 9.31 -30.53
CA LEU A 336 -3.44 8.44 -30.75
C LEU A 336 -3.05 7.32 -31.72
N VAL A 337 -3.38 6.09 -31.37
CA VAL A 337 -3.28 4.92 -32.25
C VAL A 337 -4.68 4.60 -32.75
N VAL A 338 -4.85 4.67 -34.07
CA VAL A 338 -6.15 4.62 -34.74
C VAL A 338 -6.34 3.23 -35.39
N PRO A 339 -7.51 2.59 -35.22
CA PRO A 339 -7.78 1.29 -35.84
C PRO A 339 -7.65 1.32 -37.37
N ALA A 340 -7.21 0.22 -37.98
CA ALA A 340 -7.02 0.14 -39.44
C ALA A 340 -8.31 0.34 -40.27
N GLN A 341 -9.48 0.12 -39.66
CA GLN A 341 -10.80 0.22 -40.30
C GLN A 341 -11.45 1.60 -40.12
N ALA A 342 -10.79 2.49 -39.37
CA ALA A 342 -11.31 3.80 -39.06
C ALA A 342 -10.84 4.86 -40.07
N ALA A 343 -11.68 5.15 -41.06
CA ALA A 343 -11.46 6.26 -41.99
C ALA A 343 -12.27 7.50 -41.54
N GLY A 344 -11.66 8.68 -41.64
CA GLY A 344 -12.37 9.95 -41.48
C GLY A 344 -12.58 10.43 -40.03
N PHE A 345 -11.87 9.87 -39.05
CA PHE A 345 -11.84 10.48 -37.73
C PHE A 345 -11.08 11.81 -37.76
N THR A 346 -11.54 12.77 -36.95
CA THR A 346 -10.86 14.06 -36.74
C THR A 346 -10.64 14.24 -35.25
N VAL A 347 -9.43 14.65 -34.86
CA VAL A 347 -9.14 15.10 -33.49
C VAL A 347 -9.15 16.62 -33.44
N ASN A 348 -9.85 17.19 -32.46
CA ASN A 348 -9.81 18.60 -32.14
C ASN A 348 -9.09 18.76 -30.80
N VAL A 349 -8.11 19.65 -30.75
CA VAL A 349 -7.42 20.04 -29.52
C VAL A 349 -8.13 21.26 -28.97
N MET A 350 -8.62 21.15 -27.75
CA MET A 350 -9.40 22.18 -27.07
C MET A 350 -8.59 22.74 -25.91
N SER A 351 -8.56 24.07 -25.81
CA SER A 351 -7.99 24.82 -24.70
C SER A 351 -9.03 25.81 -24.18
N ASN A 352 -9.41 25.63 -22.91
CA ASN A 352 -10.43 26.41 -22.19
C ASN A 352 -11.72 26.64 -23.01
N GLY A 353 -12.25 25.56 -23.61
CA GLY A 353 -13.47 25.59 -24.43
C GLY A 353 -13.29 26.04 -25.88
N LYS A 354 -12.09 26.48 -26.29
CA LYS A 354 -11.79 26.90 -27.67
C LYS A 354 -11.06 25.79 -28.42
N SER A 355 -11.48 25.51 -29.66
CA SER A 355 -10.73 24.62 -30.55
C SER A 355 -9.52 25.39 -31.10
N ILE A 356 -8.32 24.92 -30.77
CA ILE A 356 -7.06 25.58 -31.16
C ILE A 356 -6.32 24.82 -32.27
N SER A 357 -6.64 23.54 -32.47
CA SER A 357 -6.14 22.73 -33.59
C SER A 357 -7.16 21.65 -33.99
N SER A 358 -7.14 21.24 -35.25
CA SER A 358 -7.99 20.16 -35.78
C SER A 358 -7.23 19.38 -36.85
N LYS A 359 -7.21 18.04 -36.75
CA LYS A 359 -6.44 17.17 -37.64
C LYS A 359 -7.22 15.92 -38.02
N VAL A 360 -7.20 15.58 -39.30
CA VAL A 360 -7.73 14.30 -39.79
C VAL A 360 -6.76 13.19 -39.42
N LEU A 361 -7.27 12.18 -38.73
CA LEU A 361 -6.51 11.02 -38.27
C LEU A 361 -6.40 9.97 -39.38
N GLN A 362 -5.23 9.33 -39.45
CA GLN A 362 -4.96 8.19 -40.32
C GLN A 362 -4.93 6.90 -39.51
N ALA A 363 -5.04 5.74 -40.15
CA ALA A 363 -4.82 4.46 -39.48
C ALA A 363 -3.39 4.39 -38.89
N GLY A 364 -3.26 3.82 -37.69
CA GLY A 364 -1.98 3.70 -36.99
C GLY A 364 -1.67 4.87 -36.05
N LEU A 365 -0.38 5.09 -35.76
CA LEU A 365 0.07 6.15 -34.86
C LEU A 365 -0.11 7.53 -35.49
N ASN A 366 -0.75 8.42 -34.75
CA ASN A 366 -0.88 9.85 -35.05
C ASN A 366 -0.46 10.61 -33.80
N TYR A 367 0.25 11.72 -33.96
CA TYR A 367 0.59 12.60 -32.84
C TYR A 367 0.77 14.04 -33.32
N ASP A 368 0.76 14.98 -32.38
CA ASP A 368 1.11 16.37 -32.63
C ASP A 368 1.47 17.12 -31.34
N THR A 369 2.08 18.29 -31.52
CA THR A 369 2.35 19.29 -30.49
C THR A 369 1.68 20.59 -30.89
N VAL A 370 0.79 21.12 -30.05
CA VAL A 370 0.10 22.40 -30.29
C VAL A 370 0.64 23.44 -29.33
N GLU A 371 1.18 24.53 -29.86
CA GLU A 371 1.86 25.59 -29.08
C GLU A 371 1.05 26.90 -29.05
N ASP A 372 0.22 27.14 -30.07
CA ASP A 372 -0.56 28.37 -30.21
C ASP A 372 -1.97 28.27 -29.59
N GLY A 373 -2.45 29.37 -29.03
CA GLY A 373 -3.83 29.51 -28.54
C GLY A 373 -4.10 28.85 -27.18
N ILE A 374 -3.07 28.42 -26.47
CA ILE A 374 -3.19 27.79 -25.16
C ILE A 374 -3.58 28.84 -24.10
N GLU A 375 -4.61 28.52 -23.33
CA GLU A 375 -5.16 29.33 -22.26
C GLU A 375 -5.13 28.57 -20.94
N GLU A 376 -5.08 29.30 -19.83
CA GLU A 376 -5.22 28.75 -18.49
C GLU A 376 -6.58 28.03 -18.34
N GLY A 377 -6.59 26.94 -17.57
CA GLY A 377 -7.77 26.13 -17.33
C GLY A 377 -7.74 24.81 -18.10
N THR A 378 -8.90 24.43 -18.63
CA THR A 378 -9.17 23.06 -19.09
C THR A 378 -8.55 22.73 -20.44
N GLN A 379 -7.79 21.64 -20.53
CA GLN A 379 -7.20 21.13 -21.77
C GLN A 379 -7.82 19.77 -22.14
N ARG A 380 -8.18 19.55 -23.41
CA ARG A 380 -8.75 18.25 -23.83
C ARG A 380 -8.64 17.94 -25.33
N LEU A 381 -8.76 16.66 -25.66
CA LEU A 381 -9.04 16.22 -27.03
C LEU A 381 -10.52 15.90 -27.19
N VAL A 382 -11.06 16.20 -28.38
CA VAL A 382 -12.38 15.75 -28.82
C VAL A 382 -12.23 15.04 -30.16
N ILE A 383 -12.56 13.75 -30.19
CA ILE A 383 -12.46 12.89 -31.36
C ILE A 383 -13.84 12.75 -31.98
N LYS A 384 -13.92 13.01 -33.29
CA LYS A 384 -15.15 12.96 -34.07
C LYS A 384 -15.06 11.97 -35.21
N ASN A 385 -16.18 11.35 -35.54
CA ASN A 385 -16.44 10.65 -36.79
C ASN A 385 -17.47 11.44 -37.60
N GLY A 386 -17.03 12.17 -38.62
CA GLY A 386 -17.86 13.23 -39.20
C GLY A 386 -18.25 14.25 -38.13
N ASP A 387 -19.56 14.44 -37.91
CA ASP A 387 -20.08 15.37 -36.90
C ASP A 387 -20.32 14.74 -35.51
N THR A 388 -20.21 13.41 -35.39
CA THR A 388 -20.47 12.70 -34.13
C THR A 388 -19.21 12.64 -33.26
N ILE A 389 -19.32 13.04 -31.99
CA ILE A 389 -18.25 12.83 -31.00
C ILE A 389 -18.24 11.35 -30.61
N VAL A 390 -17.10 10.70 -30.78
CA VAL A 390 -16.90 9.27 -30.49
C VAL A 390 -15.95 9.01 -29.31
N GLY A 391 -15.26 10.06 -28.85
CA GLY A 391 -14.39 9.97 -27.68
C GLY A 391 -13.72 11.31 -27.37
N GLY A 392 -13.03 11.33 -26.24
CA GLY A 392 -12.33 12.51 -25.75
C GLY A 392 -11.40 12.14 -24.60
N THR A 393 -10.58 13.08 -24.18
CA THR A 393 -9.74 12.91 -22.98
C THR A 393 -10.59 13.05 -21.73
N ASP A 394 -10.30 12.23 -20.74
CA ASP A 394 -10.90 12.33 -19.40
C ASP A 394 -10.47 13.62 -18.69
N ARG A 395 -11.15 13.94 -17.58
CA ARG A 395 -10.83 15.13 -16.79
C ARG A 395 -9.39 15.08 -16.26
N GLY A 396 -8.64 16.16 -16.52
CA GLY A 396 -7.31 16.38 -15.95
C GLY A 396 -7.23 17.61 -15.05
N ARG A 397 -6.01 17.88 -14.58
CA ARG A 397 -5.67 19.07 -13.80
C ARG A 397 -5.64 20.31 -14.70
N CYS A 398 -6.00 21.45 -14.15
CA CYS A 398 -5.91 22.73 -14.85
C CYS A 398 -4.45 23.10 -15.14
N LEU A 399 -4.20 23.54 -16.37
CA LEU A 399 -2.98 24.30 -16.69
C LEU A 399 -3.11 25.68 -16.04
N ALA A 400 -2.18 26.05 -15.16
CA ALA A 400 -2.29 27.24 -14.33
C ALA A 400 -1.12 28.22 -14.47
N ARG A 401 -1.39 29.51 -14.23
CA ARG A 401 -0.37 30.57 -14.11
C ARG A 401 0.14 30.76 -12.69
N GLU A 402 -0.41 30.01 -11.74
CA GLU A 402 -0.03 30.01 -10.34
C GLU A 402 0.49 28.63 -9.92
N CYS A 403 1.48 28.60 -9.03
CA CYS A 403 2.02 27.36 -8.50
C CYS A 403 1.18 26.87 -7.33
N HIS A 404 0.06 26.20 -7.63
CA HIS A 404 -0.81 25.60 -6.61
C HIS A 404 -0.10 24.51 -5.79
N ASP A 405 0.96 23.91 -6.34
CA ASP A 405 1.80 22.99 -5.58
C ASP A 405 2.82 23.72 -4.71
N GLY A 406 3.05 25.03 -4.83
CA GLY A 406 4.12 25.75 -4.13
C GLY A 406 5.54 25.41 -4.59
N ILE A 407 5.67 24.66 -5.69
CA ILE A 407 6.94 24.31 -6.36
C ILE A 407 6.78 24.40 -7.89
N TYR A 408 7.90 24.40 -8.60
CA TYR A 408 7.95 24.26 -10.06
C TYR A 408 7.62 22.83 -10.48
N ASN A 409 6.35 22.45 -10.41
CA ASN A 409 5.92 21.10 -10.76
C ASN A 409 5.88 20.89 -12.27
N PHE A 410 6.89 20.24 -12.82
CA PHE A 410 6.93 19.82 -14.23
C PHE A 410 6.63 18.34 -14.43
N ASN A 411 6.04 17.67 -13.43
CA ASN A 411 5.44 16.36 -13.64
C ASN A 411 4.23 16.53 -14.56
N PRO A 412 4.20 15.88 -15.74
CA PRO A 412 3.12 16.10 -16.69
C PRO A 412 1.81 15.53 -16.19
N VAL A 413 0.74 16.26 -16.52
CA VAL A 413 -0.65 15.82 -16.39
C VAL A 413 -0.98 15.02 -17.65
N ILE A 414 -1.31 13.74 -17.51
CA ILE A 414 -1.59 12.85 -18.65
C ILE A 414 -3.04 12.37 -18.59
N MET A 415 -3.83 12.72 -19.59
CA MET A 415 -5.25 12.39 -19.66
C MET A 415 -5.51 11.31 -20.71
N PRO A 416 -6.14 10.18 -20.34
CA PRO A 416 -6.44 9.11 -21.26
C PRO A 416 -7.60 9.46 -22.18
N VAL A 417 -7.52 9.04 -23.45
CA VAL A 417 -8.67 9.05 -24.37
C VAL A 417 -9.60 7.88 -24.06
N LYS A 418 -10.90 8.17 -23.92
CA LYS A 418 -11.98 7.22 -23.64
C LYS A 418 -13.20 7.50 -24.53
N ALA A 419 -14.01 6.47 -24.78
CA ALA A 419 -15.29 6.62 -25.49
C ALA A 419 -16.32 7.36 -24.62
N VAL A 420 -16.38 6.98 -23.34
CA VAL A 420 -17.11 7.69 -22.27
C VAL A 420 -16.07 8.37 -21.41
N PHE A 421 -16.11 9.70 -21.36
CA PHE A 421 -15.11 10.53 -20.70
C PHE A 421 -15.79 11.63 -19.89
N ASP A 422 -15.15 12.03 -18.79
CA ASP A 422 -15.57 13.18 -17.99
C ASP A 422 -15.24 14.47 -18.74
N ASN A 423 -16.30 15.20 -19.12
CA ASN A 423 -16.21 16.45 -19.85
C ASN A 423 -16.40 17.68 -18.93
N SER A 424 -16.43 17.50 -17.61
CA SER A 424 -16.43 18.59 -16.62
C SER A 424 -15.15 19.42 -16.68
N ASP A 425 -15.16 20.61 -16.09
CA ASP A 425 -13.98 21.47 -16.06
C ASP A 425 -12.80 20.78 -15.36
N CYS A 426 -11.57 21.20 -15.67
CA CYS A 426 -10.39 20.67 -15.01
C CYS A 426 -10.45 20.86 -13.49
N TRP A 427 -9.61 20.13 -12.75
CA TRP A 427 -9.49 20.31 -11.30
C TRP A 427 -8.21 21.04 -10.92
N GLN A 428 -8.20 21.65 -9.72
CA GLN A 428 -6.98 22.24 -9.16
C GLN A 428 -6.81 21.86 -7.68
N VAL A 429 -5.56 21.93 -7.20
CA VAL A 429 -5.21 21.82 -5.78
C VAL A 429 -5.65 23.09 -5.06
N GLU A 430 -6.38 22.97 -3.95
CA GLU A 430 -6.79 24.10 -3.12
C GLU A 430 -6.15 24.03 -1.72
N GLY A 431 -5.64 25.17 -1.25
CA GLY A 431 -5.01 25.35 0.06
C GLY A 431 -3.55 25.76 -0.02
N GLU A 432 -3.02 26.36 1.05
CA GLU A 432 -1.60 26.69 1.15
C GLU A 432 -0.77 25.42 1.45
N PRO A 433 0.33 25.17 0.72
CA PRO A 433 1.23 24.07 1.04
C PRO A 433 1.93 24.31 2.39
N ILE A 434 2.07 23.27 3.21
CA ILE A 434 2.78 23.34 4.49
C ILE A 434 4.28 23.24 4.23
N LEU A 435 4.93 24.39 4.02
CA LEU A 435 6.35 24.49 3.68
C LEU A 435 7.19 24.94 4.89
N ASP A 436 8.28 24.22 5.18
CA ASP A 436 9.35 24.70 6.06
C ASP A 436 10.45 25.35 5.21
N TRP A 437 10.52 26.68 5.31
CA TRP A 437 11.46 27.52 4.57
C TRP A 437 12.90 27.46 5.10
N THR A 438 13.15 26.75 6.20
CA THR A 438 14.40 26.87 6.99
C THR A 438 15.21 25.59 7.15
N GLY A 439 14.70 24.41 6.75
CA GLY A 439 15.21 23.14 7.28
C GLY A 439 15.48 21.96 6.33
N GLU A 440 15.52 22.12 5.00
CA GLU A 440 15.67 20.99 4.03
C GLU A 440 14.66 19.83 4.21
N LYS A 441 13.57 20.04 4.97
CA LYS A 441 12.53 19.04 5.22
C LYS A 441 11.15 19.58 4.87
N VAL A 442 10.42 18.86 4.02
CA VAL A 442 8.99 19.10 3.78
C VAL A 442 8.22 18.50 4.97
N MET A 443 7.43 19.32 5.67
CA MET A 443 6.74 18.93 6.92
C MET A 443 5.35 18.31 6.69
N GLY A 444 4.88 18.31 5.44
CA GLY A 444 3.63 17.65 5.01
C GLY A 444 3.21 18.10 3.61
N THR A 445 2.41 17.27 2.93
CA THR A 445 1.86 17.54 1.59
C THR A 445 0.39 17.88 1.67
N THR A 446 -0.03 18.95 1.01
CA THR A 446 -1.42 19.12 0.56
C THR A 446 -1.45 18.60 -0.88
N LEU A 447 -2.14 17.51 -1.18
CA LEU A 447 -2.54 17.23 -2.56
C LEU A 447 -3.84 16.44 -2.63
N GLY A 448 -4.80 17.02 -3.34
CA GLY A 448 -6.01 16.41 -3.86
C GLY A 448 -6.81 17.46 -4.67
N PRO A 449 -7.42 17.08 -5.82
CA PRO A 449 -8.41 17.89 -6.54
C PRO A 449 -9.55 18.34 -5.62
N ARG A 450 -10.04 19.59 -5.72
CA ARG A 450 -11.31 19.97 -5.07
C ARG A 450 -12.57 19.93 -5.92
N ASP A 451 -12.45 19.64 -7.22
CA ASP A 451 -13.63 19.63 -8.09
C ASP A 451 -13.83 18.39 -8.96
N ALA A 452 -12.93 17.38 -8.98
CA ALA A 452 -13.12 16.14 -9.75
C ALA A 452 -14.47 15.47 -9.43
N ASP A 453 -15.34 15.33 -10.43
CA ASP A 453 -16.66 14.70 -10.29
C ASP A 453 -16.47 13.25 -9.78
N PRO A 454 -17.13 12.81 -8.69
CA PRO A 454 -16.84 11.55 -8.01
C PRO A 454 -17.36 10.29 -8.72
N SER A 455 -17.80 10.39 -9.96
CA SER A 455 -18.54 9.33 -10.65
C SER A 455 -17.66 8.39 -11.49
N HIS A 456 -16.60 7.84 -10.88
CA HIS A 456 -16.30 6.39 -10.95
C HIS A 456 -15.27 5.97 -9.88
N ASN A 457 -15.80 5.83 -8.67
CA ASN A 457 -15.50 4.79 -7.68
C ASN A 457 -14.11 4.76 -7.00
N HIS A 458 -13.66 5.90 -6.50
CA HIS A 458 -13.31 5.95 -5.08
C HIS A 458 -14.25 6.95 -4.42
N ASP A 459 -15.16 6.40 -3.61
CA ASP A 459 -16.34 7.06 -3.04
C ASP A 459 -16.04 8.50 -2.56
N SER A 460 -16.95 9.38 -2.96
CA SER A 460 -17.21 10.78 -2.59
C SER A 460 -17.27 11.09 -1.08
N ALA A 461 -16.69 10.24 -0.23
CA ALA A 461 -16.86 10.19 1.20
C ALA A 461 -16.12 11.30 1.98
N HIS A 462 -14.99 11.79 1.46
CA HIS A 462 -14.04 12.49 2.32
C HIS A 462 -14.24 14.01 2.39
N ASN A 463 -15.13 14.59 1.58
CA ASN A 463 -15.36 16.04 1.53
C ASN A 463 -16.64 16.55 2.17
N SER A 464 -17.60 15.70 2.57
CA SER A 464 -18.70 16.17 3.42
C SER A 464 -18.32 16.02 4.89
N ILE A 465 -18.04 17.13 5.56
CA ILE A 465 -18.16 17.17 7.01
C ILE A 465 -19.66 17.03 7.34
N PRO A 466 -20.05 16.20 8.31
CA PRO A 466 -21.45 16.02 8.65
C PRO A 466 -21.97 17.24 9.42
N PHE A 467 -21.16 18.26 9.70
CA PHE A 467 -21.58 19.39 10.52
C PHE A 467 -21.99 20.59 9.65
N ASP A 468 -23.28 20.93 9.65
CA ASP A 468 -23.81 22.09 8.92
C ASP A 468 -23.52 23.41 9.65
N THR A 469 -23.48 23.36 10.98
CA THR A 469 -23.27 24.54 11.83
C THR A 469 -22.44 24.20 13.05
N PHE A 470 -21.63 25.15 13.51
CA PHE A 470 -20.85 25.08 14.74
C PHE A 470 -21.29 26.18 15.70
N LYS A 471 -21.81 25.82 16.88
CA LYS A 471 -22.27 26.76 17.90
C LYS A 471 -21.30 26.81 19.10
N GLY A 472 -20.97 28.00 19.58
CA GLY A 472 -20.08 28.20 20.73
C GLY A 472 -18.63 27.70 20.57
N CYS A 473 -18.25 27.21 19.38
CA CYS A 473 -16.91 26.66 19.13
C CYS A 473 -15.92 27.75 18.70
N SER A 474 -14.76 27.79 19.36
CA SER A 474 -13.58 28.53 18.88
C SER A 474 -13.06 27.96 17.56
N LYS A 475 -12.19 28.71 16.86
CA LYS A 475 -11.59 28.26 15.59
C LYS A 475 -10.86 26.91 15.75
N SER A 476 -10.01 26.79 16.76
CA SER A 476 -9.27 25.55 17.04
C SER A 476 -10.20 24.38 17.37
N GLN A 477 -11.30 24.60 18.12
CA GLN A 477 -12.26 23.53 18.39
C GLN A 477 -12.98 23.06 17.12
N LYS A 478 -13.29 23.96 16.18
CA LYS A 478 -13.87 23.57 14.89
C LYS A 478 -12.89 22.74 14.07
N GLU A 479 -11.62 23.14 14.05
CA GLU A 479 -10.55 22.42 13.36
C GLU A 479 -10.38 21.01 13.96
N ASP A 480 -10.35 20.87 15.28
CA ASP A 480 -10.32 19.59 15.98
C ASP A 480 -11.52 18.70 15.63
N ILE A 481 -12.74 19.24 15.63
CA ILE A 481 -13.95 18.47 15.29
C ILE A 481 -13.90 18.01 13.82
N VAL A 482 -13.53 18.91 12.90
CA VAL A 482 -13.44 18.59 11.47
C VAL A 482 -12.34 17.55 11.22
N GLN A 483 -11.19 17.67 11.87
CA GLN A 483 -10.11 16.71 11.71
C GLN A 483 -10.46 15.36 12.33
N ALA A 484 -11.13 15.31 13.49
CA ALA A 484 -11.62 14.07 14.06
C ALA A 484 -12.63 13.35 13.15
N TRP A 485 -13.46 14.10 12.41
CA TRP A 485 -14.32 13.51 11.39
C TRP A 485 -13.51 12.90 10.25
N ARG A 486 -12.53 13.63 9.71
CA ARG A 486 -11.64 13.12 8.65
C ARG A 486 -10.94 11.84 9.07
N ASP A 487 -10.47 11.78 10.32
CA ASP A 487 -9.88 10.59 10.93
C ASP A 487 -10.86 9.39 10.89
N ILE A 488 -12.15 9.61 11.21
CA ILE A 488 -13.19 8.57 11.09
C ILE A 488 -13.36 8.10 9.64
N VAL A 489 -13.36 9.00 8.66
CA VAL A 489 -13.53 8.60 7.27
C VAL A 489 -12.36 7.73 6.81
N VAL A 490 -11.13 8.07 7.21
CA VAL A 490 -9.94 7.22 6.97
C VAL A 490 -10.09 5.85 7.63
N ILE A 491 -10.57 5.81 8.87
CA ILE A 491 -10.79 4.57 9.61
C ILE A 491 -11.82 3.68 8.89
N LEU A 492 -13.00 4.21 8.58
CA LEU A 492 -14.10 3.45 7.97
C LEU A 492 -13.78 2.92 6.58
N ALA A 493 -12.85 3.56 5.86
CA ALA A 493 -12.36 3.11 4.56
C ALA A 493 -11.39 1.92 4.65
N LYS A 494 -10.68 1.75 5.78
CA LYS A 494 -9.69 0.68 5.97
C LYS A 494 -10.18 -0.50 6.80
N ILE A 495 -11.28 -0.37 7.55
CA ILE A 495 -11.82 -1.52 8.30
C ILE A 495 -12.38 -2.60 7.34
N PRO A 496 -12.13 -3.89 7.62
CA PRO A 496 -12.70 -4.98 6.83
C PRO A 496 -14.23 -5.01 6.92
N ALA A 497 -14.88 -5.71 5.98
CA ALA A 497 -16.31 -5.99 6.07
C ALA A 497 -16.65 -6.80 7.33
N PHE A 498 -17.79 -6.49 7.95
CA PHE A 498 -18.27 -7.17 9.15
C PHE A 498 -18.45 -8.67 8.87
N LYS A 499 -17.74 -9.52 9.61
CA LYS A 499 -17.81 -10.98 9.49
C LYS A 499 -18.47 -11.55 10.74
N PRO A 500 -19.75 -11.97 10.71
CA PRO A 500 -20.43 -12.44 11.93
C PRO A 500 -19.73 -13.63 12.63
N GLY A 501 -18.99 -14.44 11.89
CA GLY A 501 -18.17 -15.53 12.44
C GLY A 501 -16.75 -15.11 12.88
N GLY A 502 -16.37 -13.84 12.70
CA GLY A 502 -15.04 -13.33 13.03
C GLY A 502 -14.83 -13.13 14.52
N LEU A 503 -13.57 -13.21 14.95
CA LEU A 503 -13.18 -13.10 16.36
C LEU A 503 -13.57 -11.74 16.95
N LEU A 504 -13.33 -10.64 16.23
CA LEU A 504 -13.62 -9.28 16.69
C LEU A 504 -15.13 -9.04 16.83
N GLU A 505 -15.93 -9.56 15.91
CA GLU A 505 -17.39 -9.46 15.92
C GLU A 505 -17.99 -10.25 17.08
N GLN A 506 -17.53 -11.48 17.29
CA GLN A 506 -17.97 -12.28 18.44
C GLN A 506 -17.55 -11.65 19.77
N ARG A 507 -16.36 -11.03 19.82
CA ARG A 507 -15.84 -10.35 21.01
C ARG A 507 -16.64 -9.11 21.38
N ASN A 508 -17.01 -8.29 20.40
CA ASN A 508 -17.71 -7.03 20.64
C ASN A 508 -19.23 -7.21 20.72
N PHE A 509 -19.80 -8.10 19.89
CA PHE A 509 -21.24 -8.27 19.77
C PHE A 509 -21.77 -9.56 20.40
N GLY A 510 -20.93 -10.57 20.63
CA GLY A 510 -21.30 -11.83 21.29
C GLY A 510 -21.16 -13.03 20.37
N ALA A 511 -20.83 -14.20 20.94
CA ALA A 511 -20.54 -15.43 20.19
C ALA A 511 -21.69 -15.93 19.30
N ASP A 512 -22.93 -15.53 19.57
CA ASP A 512 -24.12 -15.89 18.78
C ASP A 512 -24.44 -14.87 17.68
N ILE A 513 -23.60 -13.87 17.44
CA ILE A 513 -23.91 -12.80 16.47
C ILE A 513 -24.12 -13.35 15.05
N ALA A 514 -23.46 -14.46 14.69
CA ALA A 514 -23.70 -15.17 13.42
C ALA A 514 -25.12 -15.74 13.29
N GLU A 515 -25.79 -16.05 14.41
CA GLU A 515 -27.15 -16.58 14.46
C GLU A 515 -28.20 -15.45 14.50
N ARG A 516 -27.81 -14.24 14.93
CA ARG A 516 -28.68 -13.06 15.05
C ARG A 516 -28.70 -12.23 13.77
N THR A 517 -29.27 -12.79 12.70
CA THR A 517 -29.31 -12.20 11.36
C THR A 517 -29.93 -10.79 11.29
N SER A 518 -30.94 -10.50 12.14
CA SER A 518 -31.51 -9.16 12.28
C SER A 518 -30.50 -8.15 12.82
N ASP A 519 -29.71 -8.57 13.81
CA ASP A 519 -28.71 -7.73 14.46
C ASP A 519 -27.53 -7.50 13.53
N VAL A 520 -27.11 -8.52 12.77
CA VAL A 520 -26.11 -8.38 11.70
C VAL A 520 -26.57 -7.38 10.64
N SER A 521 -27.84 -7.46 10.22
CA SER A 521 -28.41 -6.52 9.25
C SER A 521 -28.47 -5.10 9.82
N PHE A 522 -28.80 -4.97 11.09
CA PHE A 522 -28.82 -3.71 11.82
C PHE A 522 -27.41 -3.08 11.91
N ILE A 523 -26.41 -3.84 12.36
CA ILE A 523 -25.02 -3.40 12.47
C ILE A 523 -24.46 -2.96 11.11
N ASN A 524 -24.67 -3.76 10.06
CA ASN A 524 -24.30 -3.38 8.70
C ASN A 524 -25.00 -2.10 8.25
N GLY A 525 -26.28 -1.92 8.62
CA GLY A 525 -27.02 -0.68 8.39
C GLY A 525 -26.39 0.54 9.08
N VAL A 526 -25.97 0.41 10.34
CA VAL A 526 -25.29 1.47 11.09
C VAL A 526 -23.98 1.88 10.41
N PHE A 527 -23.13 0.92 10.05
CA PHE A 527 -21.88 1.21 9.32
C PHE A 527 -22.13 1.80 7.93
N ALA A 528 -23.16 1.31 7.22
CA ALA A 528 -23.57 1.91 5.96
C ALA A 528 -24.05 3.35 6.15
N ASN A 529 -24.76 3.67 7.23
CA ASN A 529 -25.21 5.03 7.53
C ASN A 529 -24.05 5.95 7.91
N LEU A 530 -23.08 5.48 8.70
CA LEU A 530 -21.84 6.21 8.98
C LEU A 530 -21.07 6.52 7.68
N ARG A 531 -20.97 5.56 6.76
CA ARG A 531 -20.39 5.73 5.40
C ARG A 531 -21.30 6.49 4.41
N LYS A 532 -22.51 6.89 4.79
CA LYS A 532 -23.39 7.76 3.97
C LYS A 532 -23.33 9.22 4.42
N LEU A 533 -22.95 9.48 5.66
CA LEU A 533 -22.65 10.83 6.15
C LEU A 533 -21.51 11.52 5.38
N THR A 534 -20.84 10.75 4.53
CA THR A 534 -19.65 11.07 3.79
C THR A 534 -19.96 11.40 2.30
N THR A 535 -21.07 10.93 1.70
CA THR A 535 -21.21 10.87 0.22
C THR A 535 -22.33 11.68 -0.46
N THR A 536 -23.48 12.04 0.14
CA THR A 536 -24.46 12.98 -0.52
C THR A 536 -25.65 13.39 0.36
N ALA A 537 -26.27 14.53 -0.01
CA ALA A 537 -27.51 15.17 0.48
C ALA A 537 -28.33 14.44 1.56
N ARG A 538 -28.19 14.91 2.80
CA ARG A 538 -29.09 14.58 3.91
C ARG A 538 -30.48 15.11 3.57
N ALA A 539 -31.48 14.23 3.47
CA ALA A 539 -32.86 14.57 3.11
C ALA A 539 -33.50 15.55 4.11
N GLY A 540 -33.20 16.85 3.98
CA GLY A 540 -33.73 17.92 4.81
C GLY A 540 -33.32 17.89 6.30
N ARG A 541 -32.34 17.08 6.71
CA ARG A 541 -31.90 16.96 8.12
C ARG A 541 -30.47 17.45 8.31
N THR A 542 -30.26 18.36 9.26
CA THR A 542 -28.94 18.92 9.57
C THR A 542 -28.29 18.24 10.76
N ILE A 543 -27.00 17.93 10.71
CA ILE A 543 -26.23 17.56 11.92
C ILE A 543 -25.41 18.77 12.34
N ARG A 544 -25.45 19.12 13.63
CA ARG A 544 -24.83 20.34 14.17
C ARG A 544 -23.80 19.96 15.22
N ALA A 545 -22.73 20.72 15.28
CA ALA A 545 -21.74 20.64 16.35
C ALA A 545 -21.91 21.83 17.31
N SER A 546 -21.79 21.58 18.60
CA SER A 546 -21.75 22.63 19.62
C SER A 546 -20.59 22.40 20.58
N CYS A 547 -19.94 23.46 21.03
CA CYS A 547 -18.92 23.43 22.10
C CYS A 547 -19.45 24.04 23.40
N GLU A 548 -20.75 24.33 23.45
CA GLU A 548 -21.51 24.77 24.62
C GLU A 548 -22.79 23.94 24.78
N ASP A 549 -23.27 23.81 26.01
CA ASP A 549 -24.50 23.04 26.30
C ASP A 549 -25.72 23.60 25.55
N ILE A 550 -26.51 22.71 24.96
CA ILE A 550 -27.75 23.06 24.25
C ILE A 550 -28.95 22.49 25.01
N SER A 551 -29.96 23.33 25.26
CA SER A 551 -31.20 22.88 25.89
C SER A 551 -31.99 21.96 24.96
N GLN A 552 -32.27 20.75 25.40
CA GLN A 552 -33.01 19.73 24.64
C GLN A 552 -34.52 19.88 24.87
N ARG A 553 -35.24 20.48 23.93
CA ARG A 553 -36.70 20.69 24.07
C ARG A 553 -37.44 19.35 23.97
N GLY A 554 -38.35 19.08 24.90
CA GLY A 554 -39.15 17.84 24.94
C GLY A 554 -38.53 16.69 25.76
N PHE A 555 -37.31 16.88 26.29
CA PHE A 555 -36.66 15.91 27.18
C PHE A 555 -36.96 16.25 28.64
N ALA A 556 -37.50 15.28 29.38
CA ALA A 556 -37.81 15.45 30.81
C ALA A 556 -36.56 15.65 31.67
N VAL A 557 -35.43 15.08 31.24
CA VAL A 557 -34.12 15.21 31.88
C VAL A 557 -33.14 15.81 30.87
N GLN A 558 -32.44 16.87 31.27
CA GLN A 558 -31.49 17.56 30.39
C GLN A 558 -30.07 16.98 30.56
N SER A 559 -29.46 16.58 29.47
CA SER A 559 -28.03 16.29 29.36
C SER A 559 -27.22 17.58 29.36
N ARG A 560 -26.14 17.63 30.14
CA ARG A 560 -25.20 18.75 30.17
C ARG A 560 -23.78 18.24 30.37
N CYS A 561 -22.78 18.91 29.81
CA CYS A 561 -21.37 18.58 30.02
C CYS A 561 -20.99 18.54 31.52
N SER A 562 -21.66 19.34 32.35
CA SER A 562 -21.44 19.39 33.80
C SER A 562 -22.25 18.36 34.62
N SER A 563 -23.34 17.81 34.07
CA SER A 563 -24.24 16.89 34.79
C SER A 563 -23.93 15.42 34.49
N ILE A 564 -23.35 15.12 33.33
CA ILE A 564 -22.94 13.76 32.96
C ILE A 564 -21.52 13.53 33.49
N LYS A 565 -21.41 12.76 34.59
CA LYS A 565 -20.12 12.28 35.09
C LYS A 565 -19.82 10.92 34.46
N GLY A 566 -18.79 10.85 33.62
CA GLY A 566 -18.15 9.58 33.27
C GLY A 566 -17.33 9.04 34.44
N ALA A 567 -16.94 7.76 34.38
CA ALA A 567 -16.11 7.11 35.40
C ALA A 567 -14.76 7.83 35.65
N ALA A 568 -14.28 8.63 34.68
CA ALA A 568 -13.02 9.39 34.72
C ALA A 568 -13.20 10.94 34.91
N GLY A 569 -14.40 11.42 35.21
CA GLY A 569 -14.62 12.81 35.65
C GLY A 569 -14.96 13.87 34.59
N THR A 570 -14.69 13.66 33.29
CA THR A 570 -15.22 14.48 32.19
C THR A 570 -15.64 13.60 31.01
N ILE A 571 -16.76 13.95 30.35
CA ILE A 571 -17.25 13.23 29.16
C ILE A 571 -16.73 13.83 27.86
N GLY A 572 -16.69 13.03 26.80
CA GLY A 572 -16.34 13.47 25.45
C GLY A 572 -17.44 14.34 24.83
N GLY A 573 -18.70 13.93 24.96
CA GLY A 573 -19.83 14.70 24.48
C GLY A 573 -21.17 14.11 24.88
N TYR A 574 -22.22 14.63 24.27
CA TYR A 574 -23.52 13.97 24.17
C TYR A 574 -24.20 14.37 22.87
N ALA A 575 -25.03 13.49 22.33
CA ALA A 575 -25.81 13.75 21.12
C ALA A 575 -27.33 13.59 21.35
N PHE A 576 -28.11 14.36 20.61
CA PHE A 576 -29.58 14.30 20.61
C PHE A 576 -30.15 14.81 19.28
N ASP A 577 -31.46 14.69 19.06
CA ASP A 577 -32.14 15.19 17.86
C ASP A 577 -33.18 16.25 18.24
N ASP A 578 -33.29 17.31 17.43
CA ASP A 578 -34.19 18.44 17.70
C ASP A 578 -35.59 18.20 17.11
N ALA A 579 -36.62 18.25 17.96
CA ALA A 579 -38.00 17.95 17.58
C ALA A 579 -38.73 19.08 16.80
N ASP A 580 -38.33 20.35 16.92
CA ASP A 580 -39.07 21.50 16.36
C ASP A 580 -38.21 22.46 15.52
N GLY A 581 -38.68 22.80 14.31
CA GLY A 581 -38.25 23.98 13.53
C GLY A 581 -37.04 23.80 12.61
N SER A 582 -36.20 22.80 12.84
CA SER A 582 -35.17 22.34 11.90
C SER A 582 -34.84 20.87 12.23
N PRO A 583 -35.42 19.89 11.52
CA PRO A 583 -35.21 18.48 11.85
C PRO A 583 -33.72 18.12 11.72
N GLY A 584 -33.14 17.45 12.71
CA GLY A 584 -31.71 17.11 12.67
C GLY A 584 -31.03 16.87 14.01
N GLY A 585 -29.87 16.21 13.96
CA GLY A 585 -29.05 15.85 15.11
C GLY A 585 -28.15 16.99 15.60
N THR A 586 -27.92 17.07 16.90
CA THR A 586 -26.95 17.96 17.52
C THR A 586 -25.99 17.13 18.37
N ILE A 587 -24.69 17.32 18.16
CA ILE A 587 -23.62 16.76 19.01
C ILE A 587 -22.98 17.92 19.78
N VAL A 588 -22.96 17.80 21.10
CA VAL A 588 -22.26 18.73 21.99
C VAL A 588 -20.93 18.11 22.39
N PHE A 589 -19.83 18.71 21.95
CA PHE A 589 -18.46 18.32 22.29
C PHE A 589 -18.05 19.00 23.61
N CYS A 590 -17.87 18.20 24.64
CA CYS A 590 -17.51 18.65 25.99
C CYS A 590 -15.99 18.77 26.15
N GLY A 591 -15.54 19.33 27.28
CA GLY A 591 -14.12 19.53 27.56
C GLY A 591 -13.27 18.26 27.44
N GLY A 592 -13.84 17.08 27.71
CA GLY A 592 -13.13 15.80 27.57
C GLY A 592 -12.71 15.47 26.13
N PHE A 593 -13.44 15.94 25.11
CA PHE A 593 -13.07 15.75 23.70
C PHE A 593 -11.82 16.56 23.30
N PHE A 594 -11.60 17.69 23.96
CA PHE A 594 -10.46 18.58 23.72
C PHE A 594 -9.33 18.38 24.73
N ALA A 595 -9.48 17.42 25.66
CA ALA A 595 -8.51 17.19 26.72
C ALA A 595 -7.23 16.53 26.18
N PRO A 596 -6.06 16.81 26.80
CA PRO A 596 -4.82 16.09 26.52
C PRO A 596 -5.01 14.57 26.66
N GLY A 597 -4.38 13.80 25.77
CA GLY A 597 -4.57 12.34 25.68
C GLY A 597 -5.73 11.92 24.77
N GLN A 598 -6.44 12.87 24.16
CA GLN A 598 -7.34 12.62 23.03
C GLN A 598 -6.71 13.17 21.76
N GLU A 599 -5.76 12.44 21.20
CA GLU A 599 -5.01 12.87 20.03
C GLU A 599 -5.76 12.57 18.71
N HIS A 600 -5.33 13.21 17.62
CA HIS A 600 -5.76 12.88 16.27
C HIS A 600 -5.10 11.59 15.77
N LEU A 601 -5.74 10.93 14.81
CA LEU A 601 -5.32 9.62 14.30
C LEU A 601 -3.83 9.57 13.92
N ALA A 602 -3.35 10.58 13.19
CA ALA A 602 -1.95 10.64 12.77
C ALA A 602 -0.96 10.72 13.94
N ALA A 603 -1.32 11.39 15.05
CA ALA A 603 -0.47 11.45 16.23
C ALA A 603 -0.46 10.11 16.99
N VAL A 604 -1.63 9.48 17.13
CA VAL A 604 -1.78 8.15 17.72
C VAL A 604 -1.00 7.09 16.93
N GLN A 605 -1.09 7.11 15.59
CA GLN A 605 -0.34 6.19 14.74
C GLN A 605 1.16 6.40 14.86
N ARG A 606 1.65 7.65 14.86
CA ARG A 606 3.09 7.92 15.07
C ARG A 606 3.61 7.35 16.40
N GLU A 607 2.81 7.38 17.45
CA GLU A 607 3.18 6.80 18.74
C GLU A 607 3.22 5.26 18.68
N LEU A 608 2.25 4.64 18.01
CA LEU A 608 2.20 3.19 17.79
C LEU A 608 3.34 2.69 16.88
N ASP A 609 3.68 3.45 15.84
CA ASP A 609 4.77 3.14 14.93
C ASP A 609 6.14 3.27 15.61
N ALA A 610 6.28 4.23 16.53
CA ALA A 610 7.49 4.43 17.30
C ALA A 610 7.70 3.37 18.41
N ASP A 611 6.63 2.74 18.89
CA ASP A 611 6.68 1.76 19.98
C ASP A 611 5.89 0.48 19.65
N ARG A 612 6.60 -0.50 19.09
CA ARG A 612 6.04 -1.83 18.76
C ARG A 612 5.45 -2.58 19.97
N THR A 613 5.76 -2.19 21.21
CA THR A 613 5.11 -2.82 22.38
C THR A 613 3.65 -2.42 22.49
N LYS A 614 3.29 -1.21 22.02
CA LYS A 614 1.91 -0.71 21.98
C LYS A 614 1.11 -1.29 20.82
N GLN A 615 1.77 -1.81 19.78
CA GLN A 615 1.13 -2.57 18.70
C GLN A 615 0.58 -3.95 19.14
N LYS A 616 0.71 -4.30 20.43
CA LYS A 616 0.13 -5.52 21.00
C LYS A 616 -1.26 -5.32 21.62
N ASP A 617 -1.72 -4.09 21.74
CA ASP A 617 -2.98 -3.77 22.41
C ASP A 617 -3.69 -2.60 21.70
N SER A 618 -4.89 -2.86 21.19
CA SER A 618 -5.72 -1.87 20.51
C SER A 618 -6.19 -0.74 21.44
N ILE A 619 -6.02 -0.85 22.77
CA ILE A 619 -6.30 0.23 23.73
C ILE A 619 -5.51 1.50 23.41
N PHE A 620 -4.32 1.37 22.82
CA PHE A 620 -3.46 2.48 22.45
C PHE A 620 -3.95 3.21 21.20
N MET A 621 -4.87 2.65 20.42
CA MET A 621 -5.54 3.31 19.29
C MET A 621 -6.75 4.12 19.75
N THR A 622 -6.58 4.96 20.78
CA THR A 622 -7.65 5.83 21.30
C THR A 622 -7.36 7.29 20.98
N GLY A 623 -8.41 8.03 20.63
CA GLY A 623 -8.30 9.45 20.29
C GLY A 623 -9.66 10.07 20.00
N LYS A 624 -9.67 11.30 19.46
CA LYS A 624 -10.89 12.06 19.20
C LYS A 624 -11.88 11.32 18.28
N PHE A 625 -11.36 10.55 17.32
CA PHE A 625 -12.16 9.74 16.39
C PHE A 625 -13.05 8.71 17.11
N ARG A 626 -12.54 8.05 18.16
CA ARG A 626 -13.31 7.07 18.95
C ARG A 626 -14.48 7.76 19.66
N LEU A 627 -14.20 8.88 20.32
CA LEU A 627 -15.21 9.65 21.04
C LEU A 627 -16.30 10.15 20.08
N MET A 628 -15.92 10.63 18.90
CA MET A 628 -16.89 11.10 17.92
C MET A 628 -17.75 9.95 17.34
N ILE A 629 -17.20 8.75 17.10
CA ILE A 629 -18.00 7.58 16.67
C ILE A 629 -19.06 7.24 17.72
N HIS A 630 -18.68 7.23 19.00
CA HIS A 630 -19.61 6.99 20.11
C HIS A 630 -20.80 7.97 20.06
N GLU A 631 -20.55 9.27 19.89
CA GLU A 631 -21.62 10.26 19.83
C GLU A 631 -22.49 10.15 18.56
N LEU A 632 -21.87 9.86 17.41
CA LEU A 632 -22.58 9.78 16.13
C LEU A 632 -23.64 8.67 16.12
N VAL A 633 -23.37 7.53 16.74
CA VAL A 633 -24.31 6.39 16.73
C VAL A 633 -25.55 6.62 17.60
N HIS A 634 -25.53 7.60 18.51
CA HIS A 634 -26.74 8.03 19.23
C HIS A 634 -27.73 8.80 18.34
N LEU A 635 -27.31 9.28 17.17
CA LEU A 635 -28.23 9.97 16.27
C LEU A 635 -29.21 8.98 15.62
N PRO A 636 -30.52 9.27 15.59
CA PRO A 636 -31.50 8.44 14.88
C PRO A 636 -31.12 8.21 13.41
N SER A 637 -30.52 9.23 12.77
CA SER A 637 -30.04 9.18 11.38
C SER A 637 -28.94 8.15 11.12
N VAL A 638 -28.27 7.68 12.18
CA VAL A 638 -27.23 6.66 12.12
C VAL A 638 -27.78 5.32 12.63
N SER A 639 -28.54 5.35 13.72
CA SER A 639 -29.01 4.16 14.45
C SER A 639 -30.23 3.45 13.86
N ASN A 640 -31.04 4.07 13.00
CA ASN A 640 -32.21 3.39 12.43
C ASN A 640 -32.40 3.79 10.96
N ASN A 641 -32.72 2.84 10.08
CA ASN A 641 -32.96 3.07 8.64
C ASN A 641 -34.22 3.90 8.34
N ILE A 642 -34.77 4.62 9.33
CA ILE A 642 -36.02 5.37 9.27
C ILE A 642 -35.82 6.70 10.01
N ILE A 643 -36.20 7.79 9.34
CA ILE A 643 -36.25 9.13 9.90
C ILE A 643 -37.27 9.15 11.06
N GLY A 644 -36.78 9.22 12.30
CA GLY A 644 -37.60 9.38 13.48
C GLY A 644 -38.33 10.74 13.52
N SER A 645 -39.38 10.79 14.34
CA SER A 645 -40.18 11.97 14.69
C SER A 645 -39.44 13.05 15.48
N GLY A 646 -38.14 12.87 15.76
CA GLY A 646 -37.33 13.76 16.59
C GLY A 646 -37.52 13.54 18.09
N LYS A 647 -38.09 12.40 18.50
CA LYS A 647 -38.31 12.06 19.92
C LYS A 647 -37.20 11.17 20.45
N GLU A 648 -36.94 11.24 21.76
CA GLU A 648 -35.99 10.36 22.48
C GLU A 648 -36.28 8.85 22.25
N SER A 649 -37.54 8.50 21.98
CA SER A 649 -37.97 7.15 21.64
C SER A 649 -37.38 6.61 20.33
N ASP A 650 -36.91 7.48 19.45
CA ASP A 650 -36.43 7.13 18.12
C ASP A 650 -34.92 6.83 18.11
N VAL A 651 -34.22 7.12 19.21
CA VAL A 651 -32.83 6.74 19.43
C VAL A 651 -32.78 5.28 19.89
N VAL A 652 -32.26 4.41 19.02
CA VAL A 652 -32.23 2.96 19.25
C VAL A 652 -30.90 2.52 19.89
N ILE A 653 -29.79 3.19 19.58
CA ILE A 653 -28.47 2.92 20.18
C ILE A 653 -28.25 3.89 21.35
N LYS A 654 -28.04 3.36 22.55
CA LYS A 654 -27.93 4.11 23.81
C LYS A 654 -26.73 3.60 24.62
N ASP A 655 -26.37 4.33 25.66
CA ASP A 655 -25.44 3.84 26.67
C ASP A 655 -26.10 2.72 27.49
N GLN A 656 -25.71 1.47 27.23
CA GLN A 656 -26.31 0.32 27.88
C GLN A 656 -25.74 0.11 29.29
N TYR A 657 -26.50 -0.60 30.12
CA TYR A 657 -26.13 -0.96 31.49
C TYR A 657 -26.05 -2.48 31.62
N ILE A 658 -25.17 -2.95 32.50
CA ILE A 658 -24.99 -4.39 32.78
C ILE A 658 -26.12 -4.96 33.67
N GLY A 659 -26.77 -4.12 34.48
CA GLY A 659 -27.75 -4.55 35.50
C GLY A 659 -29.12 -4.96 34.96
N ALA A 660 -29.84 -5.77 35.75
CA ALA A 660 -31.14 -6.30 35.34
C ALA A 660 -32.23 -5.23 35.23
N ASP A 661 -32.08 -4.17 36.01
CA ASP A 661 -32.96 -3.02 36.08
C ASP A 661 -32.20 -1.76 35.63
N GLN A 662 -32.80 -0.97 34.74
CA GLN A 662 -32.17 0.27 34.27
C GLN A 662 -32.20 1.40 35.33
N GLN A 663 -32.74 1.15 36.53
CA GLN A 663 -33.03 2.18 37.53
C GLN A 663 -32.15 2.11 38.80
N THR A 664 -31.45 1.00 39.07
CA THR A 664 -30.75 0.76 40.35
C THR A 664 -29.28 0.31 40.19
N ASN A 665 -28.81 -0.07 39.00
CA ASN A 665 -27.41 -0.47 38.77
C ASN A 665 -26.62 0.61 38.01
N SER A 666 -25.57 1.14 38.65
CA SER A 666 -24.79 2.30 38.19
C SER A 666 -23.69 2.02 37.15
N ASN A 667 -23.57 0.79 36.64
CA ASN A 667 -22.44 0.38 35.81
C ASN A 667 -22.78 0.42 34.31
N ARG A 668 -22.52 1.57 33.69
CA ARG A 668 -22.60 1.75 32.23
C ARG A 668 -21.53 0.94 31.50
N VAL A 669 -21.85 0.48 30.30
CA VAL A 669 -20.97 -0.34 29.46
C VAL A 669 -20.04 0.57 28.67
N TYR A 670 -18.91 0.94 29.28
CA TYR A 670 -17.87 1.78 28.70
C TYR A 670 -16.53 1.06 28.67
N MET A 671 -15.68 1.38 27.69
CA MET A 671 -14.34 0.77 27.52
C MET A 671 -14.41 -0.71 27.05
N PRO A 672 -13.31 -1.27 26.50
CA PRO A 672 -13.33 -2.58 25.84
C PRO A 672 -13.76 -3.69 26.80
N GLU A 673 -13.25 -3.68 28.03
CA GLU A 673 -13.57 -4.68 29.06
C GLU A 673 -15.08 -4.83 29.30
N MET A 674 -15.81 -3.70 29.42
CA MET A 674 -17.25 -3.77 29.68
C MET A 674 -18.03 -4.15 28.42
N VAL A 675 -17.58 -3.71 27.24
CA VAL A 675 -18.15 -4.10 25.94
C VAL A 675 -18.05 -5.61 25.77
N GLU A 676 -16.88 -6.19 26.01
CA GLU A 676 -16.67 -7.63 25.95
C GLU A 676 -17.47 -8.37 27.02
N LYS A 677 -17.56 -7.82 28.24
CA LYS A 677 -18.39 -8.40 29.30
C LYS A 677 -19.86 -8.45 28.88
N LEU A 678 -20.39 -7.40 28.26
CA LEU A 678 -21.75 -7.38 27.72
C LEU A 678 -21.95 -8.45 26.63
N ALA A 679 -21.00 -8.60 25.73
CA ALA A 679 -21.01 -9.62 24.67
C ALA A 679 -21.01 -11.06 25.21
N ARG A 680 -20.39 -11.30 26.36
CA ARG A 680 -20.34 -12.62 27.02
C ARG A 680 -21.60 -12.97 27.80
N MET A 681 -22.36 -11.98 28.28
CA MET A 681 -23.55 -12.22 29.10
C MET A 681 -24.71 -12.76 28.26
N ARG A 682 -24.92 -14.08 28.24
CA ARG A 682 -25.98 -14.75 27.44
C ARG A 682 -27.37 -14.10 27.57
N THR A 683 -27.75 -13.67 28.77
CA THR A 683 -29.06 -13.06 29.06
C THR A 683 -29.17 -11.60 28.62
N ARG A 684 -28.06 -10.95 28.22
CA ARG A 684 -27.98 -9.51 27.94
C ARG A 684 -27.24 -9.18 26.65
N ARG A 685 -26.55 -10.13 26.02
CA ARG A 685 -25.77 -9.91 24.78
C ARG A 685 -26.61 -9.45 23.60
N TYR A 686 -27.93 -9.64 23.63
CA TYR A 686 -28.86 -9.03 22.67
C TYR A 686 -28.85 -7.49 22.73
N LEU A 687 -28.30 -6.89 23.80
CA LEU A 687 -28.13 -5.45 23.95
C LEU A 687 -26.87 -4.90 23.28
N THR A 688 -25.93 -5.75 22.86
CA THR A 688 -24.67 -5.29 22.25
C THR A 688 -24.85 -4.49 20.95
N PRO A 689 -25.80 -4.79 20.04
CA PRO A 689 -26.01 -3.97 18.84
C PRO A 689 -26.63 -2.61 19.20
N PHE A 690 -27.11 -2.44 20.43
CA PHE A 690 -27.78 -1.23 20.93
C PHE A 690 -26.90 -0.42 21.89
N ASN A 691 -25.61 -0.76 22.02
CA ASN A 691 -24.65 -0.07 22.87
C ASN A 691 -23.68 0.79 22.05
N ALA A 692 -23.56 2.08 22.36
CA ALA A 692 -22.73 3.02 21.59
C ALA A 692 -21.23 2.69 21.64
N ASP A 693 -20.70 2.39 22.84
CA ASP A 693 -19.28 2.00 23.01
C ASP A 693 -18.92 0.74 22.22
N THR A 694 -19.88 -0.17 21.98
CA THR A 694 -19.62 -1.38 21.19
C THR A 694 -19.23 -1.03 19.74
N TYR A 695 -19.88 -0.04 19.12
CA TYR A 695 -19.50 0.42 17.77
C TYR A 695 -18.18 1.19 17.78
N ALA A 696 -17.98 2.07 18.76
CA ALA A 696 -16.75 2.85 18.87
C ALA A 696 -15.52 1.94 19.01
N TRP A 697 -15.59 0.94 19.88
CA TRP A 697 -14.49 0.00 20.10
C TRP A 697 -14.29 -0.96 18.95
N TYR A 698 -15.35 -1.59 18.44
CA TYR A 698 -15.21 -2.48 17.28
C TYR A 698 -14.56 -1.76 16.08
N THR A 699 -14.89 -0.49 15.86
CA THR A 699 -14.29 0.31 14.77
C THR A 699 -12.80 0.53 14.97
N VAL A 700 -12.39 0.91 16.18
CA VAL A 700 -10.98 1.09 16.56
C VAL A 700 -10.18 -0.21 16.42
N GLU A 701 -10.71 -1.30 16.96
CA GLU A 701 -10.04 -2.61 16.97
C GLU A 701 -9.93 -3.21 15.58
N SER A 702 -10.96 -3.02 14.75
CA SER A 702 -10.95 -3.45 13.35
C SER A 702 -9.92 -2.69 12.53
N PHE A 703 -9.78 -1.39 12.77
CA PHE A 703 -8.78 -0.56 12.09
C PHE A 703 -7.36 -0.90 12.54
N PHE A 704 -7.15 -1.00 13.85
CA PHE A 704 -5.88 -1.44 14.43
C PHE A 704 -5.45 -2.80 13.84
N THR A 705 -6.38 -3.75 13.79
CA THR A 705 -6.13 -5.09 13.24
C THR A 705 -5.78 -5.03 11.75
N ALA A 706 -6.42 -4.14 10.99
CA ALA A 706 -6.16 -3.98 9.57
C ALA A 706 -4.74 -3.45 9.28
N ILE A 707 -4.16 -2.66 10.19
CA ILE A 707 -2.86 -2.01 9.95
C ILE A 707 -1.69 -2.65 10.70
N TYR A 708 -1.91 -3.23 11.89
CA TYR A 708 -0.86 -3.84 12.72
C TYR A 708 -1.03 -5.36 12.90
N GLY A 709 -2.09 -5.95 12.33
CA GLY A 709 -2.44 -7.35 12.56
C GLY A 709 -3.18 -7.57 13.87
N GLN A 710 -3.58 -8.81 14.15
CA GLN A 710 -4.35 -9.12 15.36
C GLN A 710 -3.48 -8.97 16.61
N PRO A 711 -3.92 -8.19 17.63
CA PRO A 711 -3.16 -8.05 18.87
C PRO A 711 -3.03 -9.41 19.61
N PRO A 712 -1.85 -9.77 20.16
CA PRO A 712 -1.59 -11.07 20.78
C PRO A 712 -2.44 -11.39 22.02
N ASN A 713 -2.95 -10.38 22.72
CA ASN A 713 -3.61 -10.53 24.03
C ASN A 713 -5.15 -10.50 23.95
N GLY A 714 -5.74 -10.94 22.84
CA GLY A 714 -7.20 -11.11 22.69
C GLY A 714 -7.81 -12.25 23.53
N GLU A 715 -7.25 -12.54 24.72
CA GLU A 715 -7.78 -13.55 25.62
C GLU A 715 -9.04 -13.08 26.32
N LEU A 716 -10.09 -13.88 26.17
CA LEU A 716 -11.33 -13.81 26.93
C LEU A 716 -11.03 -13.98 28.44
N THR A 717 -10.84 -12.88 29.16
CA THR A 717 -10.71 -12.86 30.64
C THR A 717 -11.85 -13.59 31.36
N GLY A 718 -11.59 -14.80 31.88
CA GLY A 718 -12.29 -15.46 33.00
C GLY A 718 -13.82 -15.65 32.91
N ARG A 719 -14.26 -16.91 32.76
CA ARG A 719 -15.65 -17.35 32.93
C ARG A 719 -15.92 -17.61 34.41
N ASP A 720 -16.77 -16.81 35.05
CA ASP A 720 -17.45 -17.21 36.29
C ASP A 720 -18.98 -17.18 36.07
N ASP A 721 -19.55 -18.39 36.24
CA ASP A 721 -20.86 -18.76 36.79
C ASP A 721 -22.18 -18.44 36.06
N GLU A 722 -22.70 -19.44 35.30
CA GLU A 722 -23.86 -20.30 35.64
C GLU A 722 -24.51 -20.93 34.37
N ASP A 723 -24.52 -22.27 34.32
CA ASP A 723 -25.01 -23.19 33.26
C ASP A 723 -26.55 -23.49 33.45
N PRO A 724 -27.36 -24.04 32.48
CA PRO A 724 -27.25 -25.42 32.02
C PRO A 724 -27.55 -25.69 30.51
N THR A 725 -26.73 -26.59 29.96
CA THR A 725 -26.93 -27.60 28.89
C THR A 725 -28.31 -27.75 28.17
N THR A 726 -28.25 -27.86 26.84
CA THR A 726 -28.81 -29.00 26.08
C THR A 726 -28.19 -29.06 24.68
N THR A 727 -27.65 -30.24 24.38
CA THR A 727 -26.85 -30.67 23.22
C THR A 727 -27.71 -30.92 21.97
N SER A 728 -27.21 -30.61 20.77
CA SER A 728 -26.79 -31.57 19.71
C SER A 728 -27.22 -30.97 18.36
N SER A 729 -26.53 -31.06 17.21
CA SER A 729 -25.23 -31.59 16.80
C SER A 729 -24.96 -31.10 15.36
N ALA A 730 -23.74 -30.63 15.11
CA ALA A 730 -23.03 -30.76 13.82
C ALA A 730 -21.53 -30.68 14.14
N ALA A 731 -20.75 -31.55 13.51
CA ALA A 731 -19.46 -32.02 14.02
C ALA A 731 -18.34 -30.95 14.09
N PRO A 732 -17.36 -31.13 15.00
CA PRO A 732 -16.34 -30.15 15.34
C PRO A 732 -15.10 -30.24 14.44
N GLU A 733 -14.52 -29.10 14.10
CA GLU A 733 -13.10 -28.99 13.74
C GLU A 733 -12.24 -29.24 14.99
N PRO A 734 -11.10 -29.96 14.88
CA PRO A 734 -10.42 -30.55 16.03
C PRO A 734 -9.73 -29.50 16.92
N GLN A 735 -10.15 -29.45 18.19
CA GLN A 735 -9.44 -28.77 19.27
C GLN A 735 -8.13 -29.52 19.61
N PRO A 736 -7.06 -28.80 20.02
CA PRO A 736 -5.92 -29.42 20.70
C PRO A 736 -6.36 -30.05 22.02
N THR A 737 -6.07 -31.33 22.15
CA THR A 737 -6.33 -32.23 23.27
C THR A 737 -5.74 -31.72 24.59
N GLU A 738 -6.62 -31.60 25.59
CA GLU A 738 -6.41 -31.44 27.05
C GLU A 738 -5.39 -30.40 27.57
N GLN A 739 -5.77 -29.68 28.63
CA GLN A 739 -4.81 -28.97 29.49
C GLN A 739 -3.79 -30.01 30.01
N PRO A 740 -2.49 -29.69 30.04
CA PRO A 740 -1.50 -30.62 30.57
C PRO A 740 -1.80 -30.92 32.03
N THR A 741 -1.96 -32.19 32.36
CA THR A 741 -2.26 -32.62 33.73
C THR A 741 -1.07 -32.44 34.66
N THR A 742 0.15 -32.61 34.15
CA THR A 742 1.40 -32.43 34.90
C THR A 742 2.61 -32.13 34.00
N TYR A 743 3.64 -31.50 34.58
CA TYR A 743 4.97 -31.35 33.98
C TYR A 743 5.98 -32.15 34.81
N ASP A 744 7.01 -32.68 34.16
CA ASP A 744 8.21 -33.12 34.88
C ASP A 744 9.49 -32.83 34.11
N CYS A 745 10.59 -32.63 34.83
CA CYS A 745 11.91 -32.42 34.23
C CYS A 745 12.72 -33.72 34.13
N LYS A 746 12.04 -34.85 33.92
CA LYS A 746 12.69 -36.14 33.74
C LYS A 746 13.11 -36.32 32.28
N GLY A 747 14.18 -37.06 32.11
CA GLY A 747 14.78 -37.36 30.82
C GLY A 747 15.96 -38.30 31.00
N SER A 748 16.79 -38.43 29.96
CA SER A 748 18.06 -39.15 30.05
C SER A 748 18.93 -38.56 31.17
N GLY A 749 19.72 -39.40 31.85
CA GLY A 749 20.71 -38.93 32.82
C GLY A 749 21.75 -37.97 32.22
N ILE A 750 21.85 -37.92 30.88
CA ILE A 750 22.69 -36.97 30.14
C ILE A 750 22.15 -35.54 30.19
N CYS A 751 20.83 -35.37 30.41
CA CYS A 751 20.20 -34.06 30.48
C CYS A 751 20.67 -33.21 31.65
N SER A 752 21.26 -33.80 32.70
CA SER A 752 21.83 -33.06 33.83
C SER A 752 23.32 -32.74 33.64
N LEU A 753 23.98 -33.28 32.61
CA LEU A 753 25.38 -33.02 32.34
C LEU A 753 25.57 -31.61 31.77
N SER A 754 26.65 -30.93 32.16
CA SER A 754 27.02 -29.61 31.65
C SER A 754 27.34 -29.64 30.15
N THR A 755 27.79 -30.78 29.63
CA THR A 755 28.13 -31.00 28.22
C THR A 755 26.93 -31.00 27.29
N PHE A 756 25.72 -31.29 27.82
CA PHE A 756 24.50 -31.20 27.04
C PHE A 756 23.99 -29.75 26.98
N GLN A 757 23.90 -29.19 25.77
CA GLN A 757 23.57 -27.78 25.55
C GLN A 757 22.12 -27.61 25.11
N VAL A 758 21.42 -26.70 25.80
CA VAL A 758 20.02 -26.30 25.54
C VAL A 758 19.80 -25.83 24.11
N LYS A 759 20.79 -25.17 23.51
CA LYS A 759 20.71 -24.67 22.13
C LYS A 759 20.27 -25.72 21.12
N TYR A 760 20.63 -26.99 21.33
CA TYR A 760 20.22 -28.07 20.43
C TYR A 760 18.72 -28.33 20.52
N CYS A 761 18.13 -28.21 21.72
CA CYS A 761 16.68 -28.29 21.89
C CYS A 761 15.98 -27.08 21.27
N ASP A 762 16.58 -25.88 21.37
CA ASP A 762 16.06 -24.66 20.76
C ASP A 762 16.08 -24.76 19.23
N HIS A 763 17.14 -25.34 18.64
CA HIS A 763 17.19 -25.58 17.20
C HIS A 763 16.19 -26.67 16.77
N ALA A 764 16.06 -27.76 17.52
CA ALA A 764 15.11 -28.82 17.21
C ALA A 764 13.67 -28.32 17.19
N ILE A 765 13.27 -27.48 18.15
CA ILE A 765 11.90 -26.94 18.22
C ILE A 765 11.62 -25.83 17.19
N ASN A 766 12.62 -24.98 16.90
CA ASN A 766 12.45 -23.90 15.94
C ASN A 766 12.54 -24.37 14.47
N SER A 767 13.01 -25.60 14.24
CA SER A 767 13.09 -26.20 12.91
C SER A 767 11.91 -27.15 12.60
N LEU A 768 10.85 -27.13 13.41
CA LEU A 768 9.58 -27.79 13.09
C LEU A 768 8.82 -27.01 12.01
N ILE A 769 7.89 -27.67 11.30
CA ILE A 769 6.92 -27.01 10.42
C ILE A 769 6.01 -26.13 11.28
N ARG A 770 6.19 -24.80 11.18
CA ARG A 770 5.55 -23.78 12.02
C ARG A 770 4.16 -23.38 11.56
N ASN A 771 3.23 -24.32 11.65
CA ASN A 771 1.82 -24.07 11.40
C ASN A 771 0.95 -24.81 12.44
N ASP A 772 -0.36 -24.67 12.31
CA ASP A 772 -1.34 -25.29 13.22
C ASP A 772 -1.86 -26.66 12.73
N ASP A 773 -1.33 -27.16 11.61
CA ASP A 773 -1.66 -28.50 11.11
C ASP A 773 -1.06 -29.57 12.02
N LYS A 774 -1.86 -30.59 12.37
CA LYS A 774 -1.47 -31.71 13.25
C LYS A 774 -0.52 -32.70 12.56
N ASN A 775 0.70 -32.23 12.31
CA ASN A 775 1.73 -32.91 11.53
C ASN A 775 2.52 -33.94 12.32
N TYR A 776 2.49 -33.89 13.66
CA TYR A 776 3.38 -34.64 14.53
C TYR A 776 2.63 -35.59 15.47
N GLY A 777 3.01 -36.86 15.57
CA GLY A 777 2.47 -37.81 16.56
C GLY A 777 1.97 -39.13 15.98
N ASP A 778 1.09 -39.82 16.73
CA ASP A 778 0.64 -41.18 16.41
C ASP A 778 -0.20 -41.22 15.12
N GLY A 779 0.16 -42.13 14.20
CA GLY A 779 -0.44 -42.23 12.87
C GLY A 779 -0.08 -41.08 11.91
N LYS A 780 0.84 -40.18 12.26
CA LYS A 780 1.37 -39.12 11.39
C LYS A 780 2.72 -39.51 10.79
N ALA A 781 3.08 -38.86 9.67
CA ALA A 781 4.35 -39.11 8.99
C ALA A 781 5.56 -38.65 9.81
N LEU A 782 5.37 -37.69 10.72
CA LEU A 782 6.40 -37.15 11.60
C LEU A 782 5.98 -37.36 13.05
N SER A 783 6.93 -37.63 13.95
CA SER A 783 6.69 -37.71 15.40
C SER A 783 7.35 -36.56 16.17
N GLY A 784 8.18 -35.77 15.49
CA GLY A 784 8.86 -34.60 16.03
C GLY A 784 10.10 -34.26 15.21
N ASN A 785 11.10 -33.65 15.85
CA ASN A 785 12.37 -33.29 15.22
C ASN A 785 13.53 -33.47 16.20
N CYS A 786 14.74 -33.71 15.68
CA CYS A 786 15.96 -33.68 16.47
C CYS A 786 17.04 -32.82 15.82
N TRP A 787 17.84 -32.15 16.64
CA TRP A 787 19.02 -31.41 16.21
C TRP A 787 20.22 -31.79 17.08
N GLY A 788 21.38 -32.06 16.46
CA GLY A 788 22.56 -32.51 17.18
C GLY A 788 23.87 -31.99 16.62
N ASP A 789 24.96 -32.31 17.33
CA ASP A 789 26.31 -31.99 16.89
C ASP A 789 26.77 -32.91 15.73
N LEU A 790 28.01 -32.74 15.29
CA LEU A 790 28.60 -33.52 14.18
C LEU A 790 28.61 -35.04 14.41
N THR A 791 28.48 -35.48 15.67
CA THR A 791 28.41 -36.90 16.05
C THR A 791 26.97 -37.42 16.10
N GLY A 792 25.99 -36.57 15.78
CA GLY A 792 24.55 -36.88 15.85
C GLY A 792 24.00 -36.85 17.28
N ASN A 793 24.76 -36.33 18.23
CA ASN A 793 24.37 -36.26 19.64
C ASN A 793 23.76 -34.89 19.91
N GLY A 794 22.52 -34.87 20.38
CA GLY A 794 21.71 -33.68 20.35
C GLY A 794 20.48 -33.73 21.21
N CYS A 795 19.50 -32.91 20.85
CA CYS A 795 18.22 -32.84 21.53
C CYS A 795 17.07 -33.06 20.57
N GLY A 796 16.16 -33.93 20.98
CA GLY A 796 14.94 -34.22 20.24
C GLY A 796 13.71 -33.71 20.98
N VAL A 797 12.73 -33.27 20.19
CA VAL A 797 11.41 -32.82 20.63
C VAL A 797 10.37 -33.67 19.93
N PHE A 798 9.60 -34.46 20.69
CA PHE A 798 8.71 -35.48 20.11
C PHE A 798 7.36 -35.56 20.81
N VAL A 799 6.37 -36.02 20.07
CA VAL A 799 5.02 -36.33 20.52
C VAL A 799 4.88 -37.86 20.61
N THR A 800 4.46 -38.35 21.77
CA THR A 800 4.35 -39.79 22.06
C THR A 800 3.05 -40.10 22.80
N GLY A 801 2.43 -41.24 22.49
CA GLY A 801 1.15 -41.66 23.09
C GLY A 801 0.13 -42.06 22.02
N LYS A 802 -0.75 -43.01 22.32
CA LYS A 802 -1.71 -43.55 21.34
C LYS A 802 -2.80 -42.51 21.05
N GLY A 803 -2.98 -42.14 19.79
CA GLY A 803 -3.89 -41.06 19.35
C GLY A 803 -3.37 -39.64 19.59
N CYS A 804 -2.13 -39.48 20.06
CA CYS A 804 -1.55 -38.18 20.42
C CYS A 804 -0.99 -37.51 19.16
N VAL A 805 -1.59 -36.40 18.72
CA VAL A 805 -1.13 -35.61 17.57
C VAL A 805 -1.07 -34.11 17.91
N MET A 806 0.00 -33.43 17.47
CA MET A 806 0.24 -32.00 17.69
C MET A 806 0.71 -31.30 16.42
N SER A 807 0.50 -30.00 16.36
CA SER A 807 1.06 -29.10 15.36
C SER A 807 2.45 -28.60 15.79
N GLY A 808 3.22 -28.07 14.85
CA GLY A 808 4.54 -27.53 15.18
C GLY A 808 4.46 -26.28 16.06
N ASN A 809 3.39 -25.48 15.93
CA ASN A 809 3.14 -24.36 16.84
C ASN A 809 2.82 -24.83 18.26
N GLU A 810 2.00 -25.87 18.42
CA GLU A 810 1.69 -26.43 19.74
C GLU A 810 2.90 -27.00 20.44
N MET A 811 3.69 -27.82 19.74
CA MET A 811 4.92 -28.38 20.31
C MET A 811 5.85 -27.28 20.82
N TRP A 812 5.90 -26.12 20.16
CA TRP A 812 6.74 -25.01 20.60
C TRP A 812 6.19 -24.25 21.79
N TRP A 813 4.88 -23.99 21.84
CA TRP A 813 4.30 -23.42 23.05
C TRP A 813 4.51 -24.34 24.25
N LYS A 814 4.43 -25.67 24.07
CA LYS A 814 4.75 -26.64 25.11
C LYS A 814 6.23 -26.67 25.48
N TYR A 815 7.11 -26.42 24.53
CA TYR A 815 8.54 -26.24 24.81
C TYR A 815 8.80 -24.99 25.66
N GLN A 816 8.11 -23.89 25.39
CA GLN A 816 8.18 -22.67 26.21
C GLN A 816 7.62 -22.91 27.62
N ASP A 817 6.43 -23.52 27.72
CA ASP A 817 5.78 -23.84 29.00
C ASP A 817 6.65 -24.75 29.88
N LEU A 818 7.33 -25.72 29.28
CA LEU A 818 8.22 -26.63 29.98
C LEU A 818 9.42 -25.90 30.61
N ARG A 819 9.86 -24.79 30.02
CA ARG A 819 10.99 -23.95 30.50
C ARG A 819 10.58 -22.80 31.41
N ASP A 820 9.30 -22.47 31.47
CA ASP A 820 8.78 -21.42 32.33
C ASP A 820 8.82 -21.87 33.80
N ASP A 821 9.50 -21.08 34.65
CA ASP A 821 9.67 -21.34 36.09
C ASP A 821 8.35 -21.42 36.86
N ASN A 822 7.27 -20.81 36.34
CA ASN A 822 5.94 -20.84 36.94
C ASN A 822 5.06 -22.00 36.41
N LYS A 823 5.58 -22.80 35.46
CA LYS A 823 4.92 -23.98 34.89
C LYS A 823 5.80 -25.22 35.07
N GLY A 824 6.61 -25.56 34.06
CA GLY A 824 7.46 -26.76 34.10
C GLY A 824 8.78 -26.60 34.84
N GLY A 825 9.38 -25.40 34.81
CA GLY A 825 10.64 -25.07 35.48
C GLY A 825 11.85 -25.92 35.04
N CYS A 826 11.81 -26.49 33.82
CA CYS A 826 12.85 -27.39 33.37
C CYS A 826 13.99 -26.65 32.68
N SER A 827 15.19 -26.79 33.24
CA SER A 827 16.38 -26.11 32.70
C SER A 827 16.85 -26.67 31.34
N LYS A 828 16.68 -27.98 31.10
CA LYS A 828 17.21 -28.64 29.89
C LYS A 828 16.24 -29.62 29.22
N CYS A 829 15.85 -30.69 29.90
CA CYS A 829 14.94 -31.71 29.40
C CYS A 829 13.70 -31.81 30.28
N GLY A 830 12.63 -32.35 29.73
CA GLY A 830 11.41 -32.60 30.47
C GLY A 830 10.28 -33.08 29.57
N SER A 831 9.15 -33.36 30.18
CA SER A 831 7.95 -33.78 29.48
C SER A 831 6.71 -33.08 30.02
N VAL A 832 5.78 -32.86 29.10
CA VAL A 832 4.43 -32.38 29.36
C VAL A 832 3.48 -33.58 29.22
N HIS A 833 2.75 -33.91 30.27
CA HIS A 833 1.85 -35.07 30.32
C HIS A 833 0.39 -34.65 30.32
N TYR A 834 -0.42 -35.41 29.58
CA TYR A 834 -1.86 -35.24 29.47
C TYR A 834 -2.59 -36.44 30.13
N GLY A 835 -3.84 -36.23 30.56
CA GLY A 835 -4.60 -37.18 31.38
C GLY A 835 -4.98 -38.47 30.64
N ASP A 836 -4.91 -38.42 29.31
CA ASP A 836 -5.18 -39.50 28.37
C ASP A 836 -3.95 -40.35 27.99
N GLY A 837 -2.76 -40.01 28.51
CA GLY A 837 -1.50 -40.70 28.18
C GLY A 837 -0.75 -40.16 26.96
N CYS A 838 -1.21 -39.06 26.35
CA CYS A 838 -0.46 -38.25 25.40
C CYS A 838 0.70 -37.54 26.11
N ARG A 839 1.84 -37.37 25.44
CA ARG A 839 3.03 -36.74 26.01
C ARG A 839 3.89 -36.02 24.97
N PHE A 840 4.22 -34.76 25.25
CA PHE A 840 5.29 -34.04 24.55
C PHE A 840 6.58 -34.16 25.37
N THR A 841 7.68 -34.57 24.75
CA THR A 841 8.96 -34.83 25.43
C THR A 841 10.10 -34.11 24.74
N VAL A 842 10.90 -33.40 25.54
CA VAL A 842 12.21 -32.84 25.17
C VAL A 842 13.27 -33.67 25.86
N ASN A 843 14.12 -34.34 25.10
CA ASN A 843 15.13 -35.22 25.68
C ASN A 843 16.42 -35.27 24.84
N TYR A 844 17.50 -35.70 25.47
CA TYR A 844 18.73 -36.03 24.77
C TYR A 844 18.48 -37.18 23.79
N GLN A 845 18.99 -37.02 22.56
CA GLN A 845 18.82 -37.97 21.48
C GLN A 845 20.15 -38.21 20.78
N THR A 846 20.39 -39.47 20.40
CA THR A 846 21.50 -39.85 19.54
C THR A 846 21.00 -40.12 18.12
N ASN A 847 21.90 -39.99 17.15
CA ASN A 847 21.65 -40.17 15.73
C ASN A 847 20.71 -39.13 15.11
N CYS A 848 20.82 -37.86 15.48
CA CYS A 848 20.02 -36.81 14.87
C CYS A 848 20.50 -36.50 13.44
N ASP A 849 19.56 -36.63 12.52
CA ASP A 849 19.72 -36.63 11.07
C ASP A 849 19.74 -35.19 10.50
N ASN A 850 19.06 -34.28 11.20
CA ASN A 850 18.96 -32.86 10.85
C ASN A 850 20.07 -32.10 11.58
N ARG A 851 21.02 -31.58 10.80
CA ARG A 851 22.28 -30.97 11.24
C ARG A 851 22.47 -29.58 10.68
#